data_AF-A0A8H6V846-F1
#
_entry.id   AF-A0A8H6V846-F1
#
_cell.length_a   1.000
_cell.length_b   1.000
_cell.length_c   1.000
_cell.angle_alpha   90.00
_cell.angle_beta   90.00
_cell.angle_gamma   90.00
#
_symmetry.space_group_name_H-M   'P 1'
#
loop_
_entity.id
_entity.type
_entity.pdbx_description
1 polymer ?
#
loop_
_entity_poly.entity_id
_entity_poly.type
_entity_poly.pdbx_seq_one_letter_code
_entity_poly.pdbx_strand_id
1 'polypeptide(L)'
;MSDEVYEGAIGIDLGTTYSCVANYEGTNVEIIANEQGSYTTPSFVSFTEKERLIGEAAKNQAAMNPTNTIFDIKRLIGRRYEDPIVKKDIESWPFKVVDQGGNPVVQVEYLGETKTFSPQEISSMVLMKMKEVAETKLGKKVEKAVITVPAYFNDNQRQATKDAGAIAGLNVLRIINEPTAAAIAYGLGSGKSEKERNVLIYDLGGGTFDVSLLNIQGGVFTVKATAGDTHLGGQDFDTNLLEHFKKEFQKKTGKDLSGDARALRRLRTACERAKRTLSNATQTTVEIDSLFDGEDFNSSVTRARFEDLNAKSFSGTLEPVQQVLKDSGLEKRQVDEIVLVGGSTRIPRIQKLLSDFFDGKKLEKSINPDEAVAYGAAVQAGILSGKATSAETQDLLLLDVVPLSLGVAMEGNIFAPVVARGQTVPTIKKRTFTTVVDNQTTVQFPVYQGERTNCADNTSLGEFTLAPIPPMKAGEAALEVVFEVDVNGILKVTATEKSSGRTANITISNAVGKLSTTEIEQMIDDAAKFKSSDEAFTKKFESRQQLESYISRVEEIISDPTMSLKLKRGNKEKIESALSDAMAQLEIEDSAPEDFKKKELALKRLITKAMATRATVLDASQPWRFPTPKRFNLTTRSFSNSASLCKKKDKSPKLTGANTESSIVSEDPYDLSSLENGIVAAVARLKDELSKLRMGGRFNTESLEDLRVSLSKGSKETIRLGELAQVVPKGGRMVTILASEEEHMKPISSAILSSGLSLTPQPDPHNILQLNISIPPPTKELREQTVVAARAAMEKAAGAVRESRSVSHKRLQDMQKKKLARPDDVRKAQDQMERLAEKGQKEVKELFDAAKKALERV
;
A
#
# COMPACT_ATOMS: atom_id res chain seq x y z
N MET A 1 -17.45 2.83 11.86
CA MET A 1 -16.19 2.24 12.37
C MET A 1 -15.62 3.19 13.43
N SER A 2 -14.44 2.93 13.99
CA SER A 2 -13.69 3.98 14.70
C SER A 2 -13.04 4.93 13.68
N ASP A 3 -12.80 6.19 14.05
CA ASP A 3 -12.02 7.13 13.24
C ASP A 3 -10.50 6.86 13.31
N GLU A 4 -10.09 5.79 14.02
CA GLU A 4 -8.69 5.40 14.13
C GLU A 4 -8.21 4.73 12.84
N VAL A 5 -7.15 5.28 12.25
CA VAL A 5 -6.46 4.70 11.11
C VAL A 5 -5.53 3.57 11.57
N TYR A 6 -5.46 2.50 10.80
CA TYR A 6 -4.49 1.43 10.98
C TYR A 6 -3.09 1.92 10.56
N GLU A 7 -2.17 1.99 11.52
CA GLU A 7 -0.79 2.44 11.27
C GLU A 7 -0.01 1.52 10.31
N GLY A 8 -0.41 0.24 10.24
CA GLY A 8 0.22 -0.77 9.41
C GLY A 8 -0.14 -0.69 7.92
N ALA A 9 0.10 -1.78 7.20
CA ALA A 9 -0.35 -1.98 5.83
C ALA A 9 -0.81 -3.44 5.65
N ILE A 10 -1.72 -3.66 4.69
CA ILE A 10 -2.22 -5.00 4.34
C ILE A 10 -1.54 -5.54 3.07
N GLY A 11 -1.45 -6.86 2.95
CA GLY A 11 -1.13 -7.54 1.70
C GLY A 11 -2.42 -7.90 0.97
N ILE A 12 -2.54 -7.51 -0.30
CA ILE A 12 -3.66 -7.92 -1.16
C ILE A 12 -3.10 -8.69 -2.34
N ASP A 13 -3.57 -9.93 -2.50
CA ASP A 13 -3.50 -10.62 -3.78
C ASP A 13 -4.70 -10.25 -4.65
N LEU A 14 -4.46 -9.62 -5.79
CA LEU A 14 -5.47 -9.21 -6.76
C LEU A 14 -5.47 -10.19 -7.94
N GLY A 15 -5.95 -11.43 -7.75
CA GLY A 15 -5.96 -12.46 -8.79
C GLY A 15 -7.06 -12.27 -9.85
N THR A 16 -6.93 -12.94 -11.01
CA THR A 16 -7.84 -12.77 -12.15
C THR A 16 -9.28 -13.21 -11.85
N THR A 17 -9.45 -14.30 -11.08
CA THR A 17 -10.77 -14.90 -10.76
C THR A 17 -11.14 -14.77 -9.29
N TYR A 18 -10.14 -14.67 -8.41
CA TYR A 18 -10.26 -14.56 -6.96
C TYR A 18 -9.16 -13.62 -6.45
N SER A 19 -9.51 -12.83 -5.44
CA SER A 19 -8.59 -11.99 -4.65
C SER A 19 -8.56 -12.47 -3.21
N CYS A 20 -7.44 -12.27 -2.53
CA CYS A 20 -7.20 -12.69 -1.15
C CYS A 20 -6.53 -11.54 -0.38
N VAL A 21 -6.84 -11.36 0.90
CA VAL A 21 -6.30 -10.26 1.72
C VAL A 21 -5.78 -10.77 3.06
N ALA A 22 -4.62 -10.26 3.47
CA ALA A 22 -3.89 -10.72 4.66
C ALA A 22 -3.23 -9.54 5.39
N ASN A 23 -3.01 -9.73 6.70
CA ASN A 23 -2.38 -8.75 7.59
C ASN A 23 -1.24 -9.39 8.39
N TYR A 24 -0.22 -8.60 8.73
CA TYR A 24 0.91 -9.05 9.55
C TYR A 24 0.75 -8.59 11.02
N GLU A 25 0.55 -9.56 11.91
CA GLU A 25 0.24 -9.40 13.34
C GLU A 25 1.51 -9.46 14.23
N GLY A 26 2.57 -8.74 13.84
CA GLY A 26 3.81 -8.61 14.61
C GLY A 26 4.74 -9.84 14.58
N THR A 27 4.18 -11.05 14.61
CA THR A 27 4.91 -12.33 14.56
C THR A 27 4.37 -13.30 13.51
N ASN A 28 3.07 -13.30 13.25
CA ASN A 28 2.41 -14.17 12.28
C ASN A 28 1.70 -13.35 11.19
N VAL A 29 1.42 -13.98 10.05
CA VAL A 29 0.44 -13.47 9.08
C VAL A 29 -0.92 -14.11 9.36
N GLU A 30 -1.98 -13.32 9.28
CA GLU A 30 -3.36 -13.80 9.24
C GLU A 30 -3.97 -13.55 7.85
N ILE A 31 -4.53 -14.61 7.24
CA ILE A 31 -5.38 -14.49 6.06
C ILE A 31 -6.80 -14.14 6.53
N ILE A 32 -7.39 -13.08 5.98
CA ILE A 32 -8.65 -12.52 6.49
C ILE A 32 -9.83 -13.06 5.67
N ALA A 33 -10.75 -13.75 6.35
CA ALA A 33 -12.01 -14.19 5.74
C ALA A 33 -12.97 -13.01 5.51
N ASN A 34 -13.69 -13.05 4.39
CA ASN A 34 -14.77 -12.11 4.07
C ASN A 34 -16.04 -12.36 4.91
N GLU A 35 -17.09 -11.56 4.69
CA GLU A 35 -18.36 -11.66 5.42
C GLU A 35 -19.12 -12.99 5.25
N GLN A 36 -18.73 -13.82 4.27
CA GLN A 36 -19.27 -15.17 4.05
C GLN A 36 -18.39 -16.27 4.66
N GLY A 37 -17.30 -15.91 5.35
CA GLY A 37 -16.34 -16.84 5.94
C GLY A 37 -15.32 -17.42 4.95
N SER A 38 -15.20 -16.87 3.74
CA SER A 38 -14.23 -17.31 2.74
C SER A 38 -12.97 -16.46 2.74
N TYR A 39 -11.80 -17.11 2.78
CA TYR A 39 -10.48 -16.46 2.68
C TYR A 39 -10.18 -15.87 1.29
N THR A 40 -10.88 -16.35 0.25
CA THR A 40 -10.81 -15.81 -1.12
C THR A 40 -12.15 -15.25 -1.57
N THR A 41 -12.15 -14.10 -2.24
CA THR A 41 -13.35 -13.44 -2.76
C THR A 41 -13.27 -13.34 -4.29
N PRO A 42 -14.31 -13.65 -5.07
CA PRO A 42 -14.26 -13.56 -6.52
C PRO A 42 -13.90 -12.16 -7.02
N SER A 43 -13.08 -12.09 -8.07
CA SER A 43 -12.75 -10.84 -8.78
C SER A 43 -13.88 -10.47 -9.76
N PHE A 44 -15.09 -10.33 -9.23
CA PHE A 44 -16.34 -10.06 -9.94
C PHE A 44 -16.95 -8.76 -9.41
N VAL A 45 -17.45 -7.92 -10.32
CA VAL A 45 -18.19 -6.68 -10.03
C VAL A 45 -19.44 -6.67 -10.91
N SER A 46 -20.63 -6.50 -10.32
CA SER A 46 -21.89 -6.43 -11.06
C SER A 46 -22.63 -5.15 -10.76
N PHE A 47 -23.08 -4.47 -11.83
CA PHE A 47 -23.88 -3.26 -11.74
C PHE A 47 -25.37 -3.57 -11.87
N THR A 48 -26.19 -2.79 -11.17
CA THR A 48 -27.66 -2.90 -11.20
C THR A 48 -28.30 -1.51 -11.29
N GLU A 49 -29.63 -1.45 -11.35
CA GLU A 49 -30.38 -0.18 -11.28
C GLU A 49 -30.23 0.54 -9.93
N LYS A 50 -29.78 -0.14 -8.86
CA LYS A 50 -29.89 0.35 -7.47
C LYS A 50 -28.55 0.36 -6.71
N GLU A 51 -27.66 -0.60 -6.95
CA GLU A 51 -26.39 -0.79 -6.22
C GLU A 51 -25.29 -1.46 -7.07
N ARG A 52 -24.05 -1.47 -6.56
CA ARG A 52 -22.95 -2.32 -7.07
C ARG A 52 -22.73 -3.53 -6.16
N LEU A 53 -22.76 -4.73 -6.73
CA LEU A 53 -22.37 -5.95 -6.03
C LEU A 53 -20.94 -6.35 -6.38
N ILE A 54 -20.17 -6.84 -5.41
CA ILE A 54 -18.76 -7.21 -5.56
C ILE A 54 -18.53 -8.57 -4.88
N GLY A 55 -17.69 -9.43 -5.46
CA GLY A 55 -17.38 -10.75 -4.91
C GLY A 55 -18.46 -11.80 -5.19
N GLU A 56 -18.77 -12.66 -4.22
CA GLU A 56 -19.73 -13.76 -4.40
C GLU A 56 -21.14 -13.25 -4.74
N ALA A 57 -21.54 -12.07 -4.25
CA ALA A 57 -22.81 -11.44 -4.63
C ALA A 57 -22.90 -11.16 -6.15
N ALA A 58 -21.80 -10.72 -6.77
CA ALA A 58 -21.70 -10.54 -8.21
C ALA A 58 -21.58 -11.89 -8.95
N LYS A 59 -20.76 -12.83 -8.46
CA LYS A 59 -20.59 -14.16 -9.07
C LYS A 59 -21.90 -14.94 -9.11
N ASN A 60 -22.74 -14.84 -8.08
CA ASN A 60 -24.03 -15.53 -7.98
C ASN A 60 -25.07 -14.97 -8.97
N GLN A 61 -25.16 -13.64 -9.16
CA GLN A 61 -26.11 -13.06 -10.13
C GLN A 61 -25.65 -13.14 -11.59
N ALA A 62 -24.41 -13.56 -11.86
CA ALA A 62 -23.78 -13.48 -13.18
C ALA A 62 -24.60 -14.12 -14.32
N ALA A 63 -25.38 -15.17 -14.04
CA ALA A 63 -26.24 -15.84 -15.02
C ALA A 63 -27.62 -15.17 -15.21
N MET A 64 -28.01 -14.22 -14.35
CA MET A 64 -29.22 -13.41 -14.49
C MET A 64 -28.92 -12.05 -15.12
N ASN A 65 -27.74 -11.48 -14.83
CA ASN A 65 -27.30 -10.16 -15.29
C ASN A 65 -25.95 -10.22 -16.04
N PRO A 66 -25.82 -11.03 -17.12
CA PRO A 66 -24.53 -11.36 -17.71
C PRO A 66 -23.84 -10.17 -18.40
N THR A 67 -24.59 -9.18 -18.90
CA THR A 67 -24.06 -8.00 -19.61
C THR A 67 -23.45 -6.96 -18.67
N ASN A 68 -23.92 -6.88 -17.42
CA ASN A 68 -23.43 -5.91 -16.43
C ASN A 68 -22.62 -6.57 -15.30
N THR A 69 -22.36 -7.88 -15.37
CA THR A 69 -21.44 -8.59 -14.48
C THR A 69 -20.05 -8.67 -15.13
N ILE A 70 -19.14 -7.83 -14.67
CA ILE A 70 -17.75 -7.78 -15.10
C ILE A 70 -16.92 -8.78 -14.28
N PHE A 71 -16.06 -9.53 -14.98
CA PHE A 71 -15.11 -10.47 -14.42
C PHE A 71 -13.88 -10.54 -15.34
N ASP A 72 -12.84 -11.26 -14.93
CA ASP A 72 -11.57 -11.45 -15.66
C ASP A 72 -10.81 -10.15 -16.02
N ILE A 73 -11.18 -8.99 -15.45
CA ILE A 73 -10.66 -7.66 -15.84
C ILE A 73 -9.13 -7.52 -15.75
N LYS A 74 -8.45 -8.34 -14.94
CA LYS A 74 -6.98 -8.44 -14.89
C LYS A 74 -6.34 -8.91 -16.22
N ARG A 75 -7.13 -9.51 -17.13
CA ARG A 75 -6.71 -9.76 -18.52
C ARG A 75 -6.78 -8.52 -19.41
N LEU A 76 -7.60 -7.52 -19.07
CA LEU A 76 -7.81 -6.29 -19.84
C LEU A 76 -6.94 -5.10 -19.34
N ILE A 77 -6.60 -5.07 -18.05
CA ILE A 77 -5.84 -3.98 -17.43
C ILE A 77 -4.47 -3.76 -18.10
N GLY A 78 -4.15 -2.50 -18.41
CA GLY A 78 -2.89 -2.08 -19.03
C GLY A 78 -2.67 -2.50 -20.49
N ARG A 79 -3.71 -2.98 -21.19
CA ARG A 79 -3.67 -3.39 -22.61
C ARG A 79 -4.30 -2.37 -23.55
N ARG A 80 -4.05 -2.47 -24.85
CA ARG A 80 -4.71 -1.68 -25.92
C ARG A 80 -6.00 -2.36 -26.38
N TYR A 81 -6.99 -1.57 -26.81
CA TYR A 81 -8.22 -2.10 -27.42
C TYR A 81 -7.95 -2.85 -28.74
N GLU A 82 -6.84 -2.51 -29.41
CA GLU A 82 -6.36 -3.16 -30.65
C GLU A 82 -5.34 -4.30 -30.41
N ASP A 83 -5.05 -4.68 -29.15
CA ASP A 83 -4.23 -5.87 -28.90
C ASP A 83 -4.99 -7.12 -29.41
N PRO A 84 -4.41 -7.99 -30.27
CA PRO A 84 -5.14 -9.14 -30.84
C PRO A 84 -5.69 -10.11 -29.78
N ILE A 85 -5.03 -10.16 -28.63
CA ILE A 85 -5.47 -10.92 -27.45
C ILE A 85 -6.75 -10.30 -26.84
N VAL A 86 -6.81 -8.97 -26.72
CA VAL A 86 -8.00 -8.26 -26.23
C VAL A 86 -9.18 -8.43 -27.18
N LYS A 87 -8.96 -8.35 -28.51
CA LYS A 87 -10.01 -8.64 -29.50
C LYS A 87 -10.63 -10.02 -29.30
N LYS A 88 -9.79 -11.05 -29.16
CA LYS A 88 -10.20 -12.44 -28.94
C LYS A 88 -10.95 -12.63 -27.61
N ASP A 89 -10.53 -11.95 -26.54
CA ASP A 89 -11.24 -12.00 -25.26
C ASP A 89 -12.64 -11.35 -25.36
N ILE A 90 -12.75 -10.22 -26.06
CA ILE A 90 -14.02 -9.50 -26.29
C ILE A 90 -15.05 -10.36 -27.05
N GLU A 91 -14.62 -11.22 -27.98
CA GLU A 91 -15.48 -12.21 -28.64
C GLU A 91 -16.07 -13.27 -27.67
N SER A 92 -15.50 -13.41 -26.47
CA SER A 92 -15.84 -14.44 -25.48
C SER A 92 -16.53 -13.93 -24.21
N TRP A 93 -16.52 -12.60 -23.98
CA TRP A 93 -17.11 -11.96 -22.81
C TRP A 93 -18.58 -11.57 -23.05
N PRO A 94 -19.46 -11.72 -22.04
CA PRO A 94 -20.87 -11.33 -22.15
C PRO A 94 -21.11 -9.84 -21.92
N PHE A 95 -20.14 -9.13 -21.34
CA PHE A 95 -20.17 -7.68 -21.11
C PHE A 95 -19.49 -6.93 -22.26
N LYS A 96 -19.95 -5.70 -22.51
CA LYS A 96 -19.47 -4.91 -23.64
C LYS A 96 -18.16 -4.21 -23.31
N VAL A 97 -17.20 -4.26 -24.23
CA VAL A 97 -15.96 -3.46 -24.19
C VAL A 97 -15.93 -2.53 -25.40
N VAL A 98 -15.59 -1.26 -25.17
CA VAL A 98 -15.49 -0.23 -26.22
C VAL A 98 -14.12 0.42 -26.21
N ASP A 99 -13.75 1.05 -27.33
CA ASP A 99 -12.54 1.85 -27.42
C ASP A 99 -12.77 3.25 -26.83
N GLN A 100 -11.81 3.71 -26.01
CA GLN A 100 -11.71 5.09 -25.55
C GLN A 100 -10.28 5.59 -25.77
N GLY A 101 -10.00 6.05 -26.98
CA GLY A 101 -8.69 6.62 -27.36
C GLY A 101 -7.55 5.59 -27.43
N GLY A 102 -7.84 4.37 -27.86
CA GLY A 102 -6.92 3.23 -27.89
C GLY A 102 -6.91 2.39 -26.60
N ASN A 103 -7.57 2.84 -25.53
CA ASN A 103 -7.71 2.11 -24.27
C ASN A 103 -9.06 1.36 -24.24
N PRO A 104 -9.09 0.09 -23.82
CA PRO A 104 -10.32 -0.67 -23.68
C PRO A 104 -11.03 -0.29 -22.38
N VAL A 105 -12.32 0.07 -22.45
CA VAL A 105 -13.16 0.34 -21.27
C VAL A 105 -14.42 -0.52 -21.32
N VAL A 106 -14.91 -0.98 -20.16
CA VAL A 106 -16.15 -1.75 -20.08
C VAL A 106 -17.35 -0.81 -20.09
N GLN A 107 -18.42 -1.18 -20.78
CA GLN A 107 -19.68 -0.43 -20.83
C GLN A 107 -20.80 -1.24 -20.19
N VAL A 108 -21.52 -0.62 -19.24
CA VAL A 108 -22.56 -1.24 -18.42
C VAL A 108 -23.72 -0.28 -18.20
N GLU A 109 -24.90 -0.81 -17.89
CA GLU A 109 -26.01 -0.04 -17.35
C GLU A 109 -25.91 0.01 -15.81
N TYR A 110 -25.89 1.21 -15.24
CA TYR A 110 -25.77 1.42 -13.80
C TYR A 110 -26.55 2.66 -13.35
N LEU A 111 -27.42 2.52 -12.34
CA LEU A 111 -28.34 3.58 -11.87
C LEU A 111 -29.28 4.12 -12.96
N GLY A 112 -29.64 3.28 -13.95
CA GLY A 112 -30.49 3.67 -15.08
C GLY A 112 -29.79 4.43 -16.20
N GLU A 113 -28.45 4.52 -16.17
CA GLU A 113 -27.63 5.21 -17.18
C GLU A 113 -26.55 4.27 -17.73
N THR A 114 -26.29 4.34 -19.04
CA THR A 114 -25.12 3.71 -19.67
C THR A 114 -23.84 4.40 -19.19
N LYS A 115 -22.94 3.67 -18.51
CA LYS A 115 -21.65 4.19 -18.04
C LYS A 115 -20.49 3.37 -18.58
N THR A 116 -19.32 4.01 -18.66
CA THR A 116 -18.05 3.39 -19.05
C THR A 116 -17.07 3.43 -17.90
N PHE A 117 -16.40 2.31 -17.62
CA PHE A 117 -15.38 2.20 -16.59
C PHE A 117 -14.07 1.65 -17.15
N SER A 118 -12.96 2.23 -16.73
CA SER A 118 -11.63 1.69 -17.01
C SER A 118 -11.39 0.36 -16.28
N PRO A 119 -10.48 -0.49 -16.78
CA PRO A 119 -10.01 -1.66 -16.05
C PRO A 119 -9.45 -1.34 -14.66
N GLN A 120 -8.88 -0.14 -14.49
CA GLN A 120 -8.38 0.37 -13.21
C GLN A 120 -9.53 0.61 -12.21
N GLU A 121 -10.65 1.20 -12.63
CA GLU A 121 -11.81 1.42 -11.76
C GLU A 121 -12.51 0.13 -11.35
N ILE A 122 -12.72 -0.82 -12.28
CA ILE A 122 -13.29 -2.13 -11.91
C ILE A 122 -12.35 -2.87 -10.94
N SER A 123 -11.04 -2.78 -11.17
CA SER A 123 -10.05 -3.37 -10.25
C SER A 123 -10.02 -2.65 -8.90
N SER A 124 -10.22 -1.32 -8.86
CA SER A 124 -10.29 -0.55 -7.62
C SER A 124 -11.52 -0.93 -6.79
N MET A 125 -12.64 -1.30 -7.42
CA MET A 125 -13.82 -1.84 -6.72
C MET A 125 -13.51 -3.17 -6.01
N VAL A 126 -12.77 -4.08 -6.66
CA VAL A 126 -12.30 -5.32 -6.00
C VAL A 126 -11.32 -5.02 -4.86
N LEU A 127 -10.39 -4.07 -5.05
CA LEU A 127 -9.45 -3.63 -4.02
C LEU A 127 -10.14 -2.93 -2.82
N MET A 128 -11.19 -2.12 -3.07
CA MET A 128 -12.02 -1.53 -2.02
C MET A 128 -12.71 -2.62 -1.19
N LYS A 129 -13.24 -3.68 -1.83
CA LYS A 129 -13.83 -4.81 -1.11
C LYS A 129 -12.80 -5.55 -0.25
N MET A 130 -11.56 -5.73 -0.74
CA MET A 130 -10.47 -6.35 0.05
C MET A 130 -10.06 -5.48 1.24
N LYS A 131 -10.00 -4.16 1.03
CA LYS A 131 -9.82 -3.17 2.10
C LYS A 131 -10.94 -3.23 3.14
N GLU A 132 -12.20 -3.25 2.73
CA GLU A 132 -13.36 -3.30 3.65
C GLU A 132 -13.42 -4.58 4.49
N VAL A 133 -13.02 -5.72 3.93
CA VAL A 133 -12.85 -6.98 4.66
C VAL A 133 -11.77 -6.82 5.75
N ALA A 134 -10.63 -6.20 5.43
CA ALA A 134 -9.59 -5.91 6.41
C ALA A 134 -9.99 -4.85 7.45
N GLU A 135 -10.69 -3.78 7.04
CA GLU A 135 -11.20 -2.73 7.95
C GLU A 135 -12.21 -3.29 8.95
N THR A 136 -13.10 -4.18 8.49
CA THR A 136 -14.07 -4.90 9.34
C THR A 136 -13.36 -5.79 10.36
N LYS A 137 -12.32 -6.52 9.94
CA LYS A 137 -11.51 -7.39 10.81
C LYS A 137 -10.67 -6.61 11.83
N LEU A 138 -10.07 -5.49 11.42
CA LEU A 138 -9.16 -4.69 12.25
C LEU A 138 -9.87 -3.64 13.11
N GLY A 139 -11.15 -3.33 12.83
CA GLY A 139 -11.94 -2.29 13.51
C GLY A 139 -11.49 -0.85 13.21
N LYS A 140 -10.58 -0.68 12.25
CA LYS A 140 -9.84 0.56 11.92
C LYS A 140 -9.76 0.77 10.42
N LYS A 141 -9.72 2.03 9.98
CA LYS A 141 -9.59 2.41 8.56
C LYS A 141 -8.22 2.01 8.01
N VAL A 142 -8.14 1.46 6.80
CA VAL A 142 -6.89 0.99 6.17
C VAL A 142 -6.54 1.85 4.96
N GLU A 143 -5.36 2.48 5.01
CA GLU A 143 -4.92 3.45 3.99
C GLU A 143 -3.63 3.05 3.27
N LYS A 144 -3.05 1.89 3.57
CA LYS A 144 -1.77 1.42 3.00
C LYS A 144 -1.85 -0.04 2.60
N ALA A 145 -1.29 -0.39 1.45
CA ALA A 145 -1.26 -1.77 0.96
C ALA A 145 0.05 -2.11 0.23
N VAL A 146 0.32 -3.41 0.15
CA VAL A 146 1.16 -4.03 -0.89
C VAL A 146 0.23 -4.84 -1.78
N ILE A 147 0.32 -4.64 -3.09
CA ILE A 147 -0.58 -5.27 -4.09
C ILE A 147 0.26 -6.14 -5.01
N THR A 148 -0.27 -7.30 -5.39
CA THR A 148 0.41 -8.27 -6.25
C THR A 148 0.19 -7.99 -7.75
N VAL A 149 1.18 -8.39 -8.56
CA VAL A 149 1.07 -8.49 -10.02
C VAL A 149 1.79 -9.76 -10.52
N PRO A 150 1.38 -10.33 -11.66
CA PRO A 150 2.13 -11.39 -12.30
C PRO A 150 3.57 -10.95 -12.57
N ALA A 151 4.54 -11.83 -12.39
CA ALA A 151 5.95 -11.49 -12.61
C ALA A 151 6.18 -10.99 -14.05
N TYR A 152 5.51 -11.59 -15.03
CA TYR A 152 5.59 -11.20 -16.44
C TYR A 152 4.73 -9.99 -16.85
N PHE A 153 4.08 -9.27 -15.91
CA PHE A 153 3.38 -8.01 -16.23
C PHE A 153 4.35 -6.93 -16.76
N ASN A 154 3.92 -6.27 -17.84
CA ASN A 154 4.64 -5.15 -18.45
C ASN A 154 4.44 -3.83 -17.67
N ASP A 155 5.19 -2.78 -18.04
CA ASP A 155 5.17 -1.48 -17.38
C ASP A 155 3.77 -0.82 -17.34
N ASN A 156 3.02 -0.87 -18.45
CA ASN A 156 1.65 -0.33 -18.53
C ASN A 156 0.70 -1.04 -17.56
N GLN A 157 0.83 -2.37 -17.42
CA GLN A 157 0.02 -3.17 -16.51
C GLN A 157 0.39 -2.91 -15.04
N ARG A 158 1.69 -2.79 -14.73
CA ARG A 158 2.18 -2.45 -13.37
C ARG A 158 1.70 -1.08 -12.92
N GLN A 159 1.75 -0.08 -13.81
CA GLN A 159 1.22 1.26 -13.51
C GLN A 159 -0.31 1.21 -13.34
N ALA A 160 -1.05 0.58 -14.24
CA ALA A 160 -2.50 0.48 -14.15
C ALA A 160 -3.00 -0.22 -12.87
N THR A 161 -2.34 -1.29 -12.40
CA THR A 161 -2.67 -1.93 -11.11
C THR A 161 -2.32 -1.04 -9.91
N LYS A 162 -1.25 -0.24 -9.98
CA LYS A 162 -0.90 0.75 -8.96
C LYS A 162 -1.92 1.90 -8.89
N ASP A 163 -2.40 2.36 -10.05
CA ASP A 163 -3.45 3.39 -10.17
C ASP A 163 -4.79 2.86 -9.63
N ALA A 164 -5.15 1.61 -9.91
CA ALA A 164 -6.32 0.96 -9.29
C ALA A 164 -6.24 0.95 -7.75
N GLY A 165 -5.05 0.78 -7.18
CA GLY A 165 -4.82 0.93 -5.73
C GLY A 165 -5.04 2.36 -5.24
N ALA A 166 -4.55 3.36 -5.97
CA ALA A 166 -4.78 4.77 -5.64
C ALA A 166 -6.28 5.12 -5.68
N ILE A 167 -7.01 4.65 -6.70
CA ILE A 167 -8.47 4.86 -6.84
C ILE A 167 -9.25 4.19 -5.69
N ALA A 168 -8.77 3.05 -5.16
CA ALA A 168 -9.35 2.41 -3.97
C ALA A 168 -9.05 3.14 -2.64
N GLY A 169 -8.36 4.28 -2.70
CA GLY A 169 -7.89 5.02 -1.53
C GLY A 169 -6.86 4.22 -0.72
N LEU A 170 -5.92 3.55 -1.41
CA LEU A 170 -4.78 2.86 -0.80
C LEU A 170 -3.46 3.46 -1.28
N ASN A 171 -2.61 3.86 -0.33
CA ASN A 171 -1.21 4.15 -0.59
C ASN A 171 -0.47 2.83 -0.86
N VAL A 172 -0.17 2.57 -2.14
CA VAL A 172 0.52 1.36 -2.60
C VAL A 172 2.02 1.47 -2.28
N LEU A 173 2.42 0.91 -1.14
CA LEU A 173 3.81 0.94 -0.65
C LEU A 173 4.75 0.10 -1.53
N ARG A 174 4.21 -0.92 -2.20
CA ARG A 174 4.91 -1.81 -3.12
C ARG A 174 3.92 -2.50 -4.06
N ILE A 175 4.29 -2.59 -5.34
CA ILE A 175 3.85 -3.66 -6.23
C ILE A 175 4.84 -4.81 -6.09
N ILE A 176 4.36 -6.02 -5.77
CA ILE A 176 5.18 -7.23 -5.60
C ILE A 176 4.81 -8.28 -6.65
N ASN A 177 5.81 -9.01 -7.16
CA ASN A 177 5.57 -10.10 -8.11
C ASN A 177 4.95 -11.32 -7.39
N GLU A 178 3.91 -11.92 -7.97
CA GLU A 178 3.14 -13.05 -7.42
C GLU A 178 4.02 -14.24 -6.97
N PRO A 179 4.88 -14.82 -7.82
CA PRO A 179 5.79 -15.89 -7.40
C PRO A 179 6.85 -15.42 -6.38
N THR A 180 7.23 -14.14 -6.39
CA THR A 180 8.15 -13.58 -5.38
C THR A 180 7.49 -13.51 -4.01
N ALA A 181 6.21 -13.14 -3.94
CA ALA A 181 5.44 -13.18 -2.70
C ALA A 181 5.26 -14.63 -2.20
N ALA A 182 4.91 -15.57 -3.08
CA ALA A 182 4.82 -16.99 -2.71
C ALA A 182 6.17 -17.58 -2.25
N ALA A 183 7.29 -17.12 -2.80
CA ALA A 183 8.64 -17.49 -2.33
C ALA A 183 8.91 -17.00 -0.89
N ILE A 184 8.46 -15.80 -0.52
CA ILE A 184 8.54 -15.30 0.87
C ILE A 184 7.70 -16.19 1.81
N ALA A 185 6.47 -16.54 1.41
CA ALA A 185 5.60 -17.42 2.20
C ALA A 185 6.22 -18.82 2.40
N TYR A 186 6.84 -19.37 1.35
CA TYR A 186 7.60 -20.62 1.44
C TYR A 186 8.83 -20.49 2.36
N GLY A 187 9.67 -19.48 2.14
CA GLY A 187 10.99 -19.35 2.77
C GLY A 187 10.96 -18.93 4.25
N LEU A 188 9.93 -18.18 4.68
CA LEU A 188 9.70 -17.91 6.11
C LEU A 188 8.92 -19.05 6.81
N GLY A 189 8.11 -19.79 6.05
CA GLY A 189 7.38 -20.96 6.52
C GLY A 189 8.18 -22.25 6.42
N SER A 190 7.61 -23.25 5.74
CA SER A 190 8.15 -24.61 5.62
C SER A 190 9.56 -24.73 5.03
N GLY A 191 9.98 -23.76 4.22
CA GLY A 191 11.24 -23.77 3.49
C GLY A 191 12.45 -23.25 4.26
N LYS A 192 12.21 -22.66 5.44
CA LYS A 192 13.20 -21.90 6.22
C LYS A 192 14.51 -22.67 6.44
N SER A 193 15.61 -22.05 6.03
CA SER A 193 16.95 -22.64 6.10
C SER A 193 18.06 -21.60 5.93
N GLU A 194 19.10 -21.74 6.76
CA GLU A 194 20.40 -21.04 6.58
C GLU A 194 21.20 -21.58 5.38
N LYS A 195 20.78 -22.73 4.82
CA LYS A 195 21.35 -23.27 3.59
C LYS A 195 20.77 -22.55 2.38
N GLU A 196 21.65 -22.09 1.50
CA GLU A 196 21.31 -21.67 0.14
C GLU A 196 20.52 -22.77 -0.59
N ARG A 197 19.44 -22.38 -1.28
CA ARG A 197 18.65 -23.24 -2.16
C ARG A 197 18.18 -22.49 -3.40
N ASN A 198 18.13 -23.17 -4.55
CA ASN A 198 17.46 -22.68 -5.75
C ASN A 198 16.03 -23.24 -5.80
N VAL A 199 15.05 -22.38 -5.59
CA VAL A 199 13.63 -22.74 -5.50
C VAL A 199 12.90 -22.24 -6.74
N LEU A 200 12.32 -23.16 -7.51
CA LEU A 200 11.45 -22.81 -8.63
C LEU A 200 10.02 -22.66 -8.14
N ILE A 201 9.46 -21.47 -8.35
CA ILE A 201 8.04 -21.21 -8.16
C ILE A 201 7.34 -21.39 -9.51
N TYR A 202 6.31 -22.22 -9.53
CA TYR A 202 5.43 -22.43 -10.69
C TYR A 202 4.03 -21.98 -10.28
N ASP A 203 3.61 -20.82 -10.81
CA ASP A 203 2.34 -20.19 -10.48
C ASP A 203 1.39 -20.25 -11.68
N LEU A 204 0.35 -21.08 -11.59
CA LEU A 204 -0.66 -21.23 -12.65
C LEU A 204 -2.04 -20.87 -12.06
N GLY A 205 -2.38 -19.60 -12.20
CA GLY A 205 -3.58 -19.01 -11.64
C GLY A 205 -4.83 -19.20 -12.50
N GLY A 206 -5.73 -18.22 -12.40
CA GLY A 206 -7.00 -18.17 -13.12
C GLY A 206 -6.86 -17.74 -14.59
N GLY A 207 -6.05 -16.71 -14.85
CA GLY A 207 -5.85 -16.18 -16.20
C GLY A 207 -4.40 -15.87 -16.59
N THR A 208 -3.45 -16.11 -15.68
CA THR A 208 -2.01 -15.83 -15.82
C THR A 208 -1.17 -17.03 -15.38
N PHE A 209 0.01 -17.17 -15.98
CA PHE A 209 1.02 -18.18 -15.69
C PHE A 209 2.39 -17.53 -15.52
N ASP A 210 3.06 -17.75 -14.39
CA ASP A 210 4.43 -17.31 -14.14
C ASP A 210 5.32 -18.46 -13.69
N VAL A 211 6.60 -18.39 -14.07
CA VAL A 211 7.68 -19.20 -13.53
C VAL A 211 8.80 -18.27 -13.09
N SER A 212 9.26 -18.43 -11.85
CA SER A 212 10.44 -17.73 -11.33
C SER A 212 11.35 -18.71 -10.63
N LEU A 213 12.65 -18.64 -10.91
CA LEU A 213 13.67 -19.36 -10.16
C LEU A 213 14.37 -18.38 -9.22
N LEU A 214 14.21 -18.60 -7.92
CA LEU A 214 14.82 -17.80 -6.88
C LEU A 214 15.95 -18.58 -6.20
N ASN A 215 16.96 -17.85 -5.77
CA ASN A 215 17.98 -18.33 -4.86
C ASN A 215 17.67 -17.73 -3.49
N ILE A 216 17.49 -18.60 -2.50
CA ILE A 216 17.05 -18.26 -1.14
C ILE A 216 18.16 -18.68 -0.18
N GLN A 217 18.65 -17.75 0.63
CA GLN A 217 19.70 -17.99 1.62
C GLN A 217 19.40 -17.20 2.90
N GLY A 218 18.92 -17.89 3.94
CA GLY A 218 18.41 -17.21 5.14
C GLY A 218 17.27 -16.24 4.78
N GLY A 219 17.41 -14.97 5.15
CA GLY A 219 16.48 -13.89 4.79
C GLY A 219 16.66 -13.30 3.38
N VAL A 220 17.66 -13.71 2.60
CA VAL A 220 17.92 -13.13 1.27
C VAL A 220 17.20 -13.92 0.17
N PHE A 221 16.34 -13.24 -0.58
CA PHE A 221 15.57 -13.79 -1.70
C PHE A 221 15.99 -13.08 -3.00
N THR A 222 16.71 -13.78 -3.87
CA THR A 222 17.19 -13.25 -5.16
C THR A 222 16.54 -13.97 -6.33
N VAL A 223 15.74 -13.26 -7.13
CA VAL A 223 15.22 -13.80 -8.39
C VAL A 223 16.39 -13.91 -9.38
N LYS A 224 16.67 -15.12 -9.88
CA LYS A 224 17.72 -15.37 -10.88
C LYS A 224 17.19 -15.20 -12.30
N ALA A 225 15.96 -15.67 -12.54
CA ALA A 225 15.24 -15.48 -13.80
C ALA A 225 13.73 -15.63 -13.61
N THR A 226 12.96 -15.00 -14.50
CA THR A 226 11.50 -15.14 -14.59
C THR A 226 11.04 -15.14 -16.06
N ALA A 227 9.99 -15.91 -16.35
CA ALA A 227 9.27 -15.94 -17.62
C ALA A 227 7.83 -16.42 -17.37
N GLY A 228 6.90 -16.08 -18.25
CA GLY A 228 5.51 -16.47 -18.08
C GLY A 228 4.65 -16.19 -19.32
N ASP A 229 3.35 -16.37 -19.15
CA ASP A 229 2.32 -15.94 -20.08
C ASP A 229 1.23 -15.19 -19.29
N THR A 230 1.09 -13.89 -19.55
CA THR A 230 0.09 -13.03 -18.89
C THR A 230 -1.34 -13.29 -19.36
N HIS A 231 -1.54 -14.37 -20.14
CA HIS A 231 -2.78 -14.70 -20.80
C HIS A 231 -3.06 -16.22 -20.93
N LEU A 232 -2.44 -17.03 -20.07
CA LEU A 232 -2.68 -18.47 -19.94
C LEU A 232 -3.12 -18.82 -18.52
N GLY A 233 -4.24 -19.52 -18.34
CA GLY A 233 -4.66 -19.97 -17.01
C GLY A 233 -5.91 -20.85 -17.00
N GLY A 234 -6.44 -21.07 -15.79
CA GLY A 234 -7.63 -21.88 -15.52
C GLY A 234 -8.86 -21.56 -16.38
N GLN A 235 -9.04 -20.31 -16.81
CA GLN A 235 -10.15 -19.83 -17.65
C GLN A 235 -10.09 -20.37 -19.08
N ASP A 236 -8.89 -20.53 -19.65
CA ASP A 236 -8.74 -21.09 -21.00
C ASP A 236 -9.12 -22.59 -21.00
N PHE A 237 -8.83 -23.28 -19.90
CA PHE A 237 -9.21 -24.68 -19.72
C PHE A 237 -10.74 -24.84 -19.56
N ASP A 238 -11.42 -23.85 -18.96
CA ASP A 238 -12.88 -23.79 -18.93
C ASP A 238 -13.46 -23.47 -20.32
N THR A 239 -12.83 -22.56 -21.08
CA THR A 239 -13.24 -22.21 -22.45
C THR A 239 -13.10 -23.42 -23.39
N ASN A 240 -12.01 -24.19 -23.31
CA ASN A 240 -11.82 -25.41 -24.10
C ASN A 240 -12.87 -26.49 -23.79
N LEU A 241 -13.29 -26.61 -22.53
CA LEU A 241 -14.35 -27.52 -22.10
C LEU A 241 -15.74 -27.03 -22.52
N LEU A 242 -15.99 -25.72 -22.42
CA LEU A 242 -17.22 -25.07 -22.89
C LEU A 242 -17.38 -25.22 -24.42
N GLU A 243 -16.31 -25.04 -25.20
CA GLU A 243 -16.33 -25.27 -26.65
C GLU A 243 -16.53 -26.74 -27.03
N HIS A 244 -16.09 -27.69 -26.20
CA HIS A 244 -16.44 -29.10 -26.38
C HIS A 244 -17.94 -29.33 -26.16
N PHE A 245 -18.50 -28.80 -25.08
CA PHE A 245 -19.91 -29.01 -24.73
C PHE A 245 -20.89 -28.22 -25.61
N LYS A 246 -20.53 -27.04 -26.11
CA LYS A 246 -21.32 -26.34 -27.15
C LYS A 246 -21.52 -27.20 -28.39
N LYS A 247 -20.43 -27.80 -28.88
CA LYS A 247 -20.44 -28.70 -30.05
C LYS A 247 -21.18 -30.01 -29.77
N GLU A 248 -21.16 -30.48 -28.52
CA GLU A 248 -21.93 -31.66 -28.11
C GLU A 248 -23.43 -31.36 -27.98
N PHE A 249 -23.82 -30.23 -27.38
CA PHE A 249 -25.19 -29.74 -27.31
C PHE A 249 -25.77 -29.59 -28.73
N GLN A 250 -25.08 -28.85 -29.60
CA GLN A 250 -25.49 -28.67 -31.01
C GLN A 250 -25.62 -30.00 -31.75
N LYS A 251 -24.76 -30.99 -31.48
CA LYS A 251 -24.88 -32.35 -32.04
C LYS A 251 -26.07 -33.14 -31.48
N LYS A 252 -26.47 -32.89 -30.23
CA LYS A 252 -27.60 -33.58 -29.56
C LYS A 252 -28.96 -32.98 -29.90
N THR A 253 -29.07 -31.65 -29.93
CA THR A 253 -30.35 -30.91 -30.05
C THR A 253 -30.55 -30.26 -31.42
N GLY A 254 -29.49 -30.11 -32.22
CA GLY A 254 -29.49 -29.32 -33.45
C GLY A 254 -29.46 -27.80 -33.24
N LYS A 255 -29.52 -27.31 -31.99
CA LYS A 255 -29.58 -25.89 -31.64
C LYS A 255 -28.20 -25.35 -31.26
N ASP A 256 -27.89 -24.10 -31.62
CA ASP A 256 -26.67 -23.41 -31.17
C ASP A 256 -27.00 -22.41 -30.06
N LEU A 257 -26.39 -22.59 -28.89
CA LEU A 257 -26.54 -21.70 -27.74
C LEU A 257 -25.53 -20.53 -27.71
N SER A 258 -24.68 -20.40 -28.73
CA SER A 258 -23.63 -19.36 -28.80
C SER A 258 -24.16 -17.92 -28.78
N GLY A 259 -25.44 -17.69 -29.09
CA GLY A 259 -26.09 -16.38 -29.00
C GLY A 259 -26.66 -16.03 -27.63
N ASP A 260 -26.70 -16.97 -26.68
CA ASP A 260 -27.31 -16.76 -25.35
C ASP A 260 -26.24 -16.65 -24.26
N ALA A 261 -25.99 -15.42 -23.82
CA ALA A 261 -25.04 -15.10 -22.75
C ALA A 261 -25.39 -15.78 -21.40
N ARG A 262 -26.67 -16.03 -21.12
CA ARG A 262 -27.14 -16.72 -19.90
C ARG A 262 -26.90 -18.21 -20.00
N ALA A 263 -27.21 -18.84 -21.13
CA ALA A 263 -26.87 -20.25 -21.38
C ALA A 263 -25.35 -20.46 -21.31
N LEU A 264 -24.56 -19.62 -22.00
CA LEU A 264 -23.09 -19.64 -21.96
C LEU A 264 -22.54 -19.46 -20.55
N ARG A 265 -23.07 -18.52 -19.75
CA ARG A 265 -22.62 -18.30 -18.37
C ARG A 265 -22.95 -19.47 -17.44
N ARG A 266 -24.13 -20.10 -17.59
CA ARG A 266 -24.50 -21.33 -16.86
C ARG A 266 -23.57 -22.48 -17.23
N LEU A 267 -23.35 -22.72 -18.53
CA LEU A 267 -22.44 -23.76 -19.02
C LEU A 267 -20.99 -23.52 -18.57
N ARG A 268 -20.49 -22.27 -18.61
CA ARG A 268 -19.14 -21.92 -18.14
C ARG A 268 -18.95 -22.20 -16.64
N THR A 269 -19.96 -21.92 -15.81
CA THR A 269 -19.93 -22.26 -14.37
C THR A 269 -19.94 -23.77 -14.14
N ALA A 270 -20.70 -24.54 -14.94
CA ALA A 270 -20.65 -25.99 -14.88
C ALA A 270 -19.30 -26.56 -15.36
N CYS A 271 -18.65 -25.93 -16.34
CA CYS A 271 -17.29 -26.28 -16.79
C CYS A 271 -16.26 -26.05 -15.67
N GLU A 272 -16.30 -24.89 -14.98
CA GLU A 272 -15.43 -24.61 -13.83
C GLU A 272 -15.57 -25.70 -12.75
N ARG A 273 -16.82 -26.07 -12.42
CA ARG A 273 -17.14 -27.13 -11.44
C ARG A 273 -16.65 -28.50 -11.91
N ALA A 274 -16.84 -28.84 -13.18
CA ALA A 274 -16.39 -30.09 -13.78
C ALA A 274 -14.86 -30.20 -13.75
N LYS A 275 -14.13 -29.16 -14.16
CA LYS A 275 -12.66 -29.05 -14.06
C LYS A 275 -12.18 -29.31 -12.63
N ARG A 276 -12.77 -28.63 -11.63
CA ARG A 276 -12.40 -28.79 -10.21
C ARG A 276 -12.70 -30.20 -9.68
N THR A 277 -13.77 -30.84 -10.17
CA THR A 277 -14.11 -32.24 -9.86
C THR A 277 -13.10 -33.21 -10.48
N LEU A 278 -12.75 -33.04 -11.76
CA LEU A 278 -11.81 -33.88 -12.50
C LEU A 278 -10.37 -33.83 -11.95
N SER A 279 -9.99 -32.78 -11.21
CA SER A 279 -8.72 -32.75 -10.49
C SER A 279 -8.62 -33.85 -9.42
N ASN A 280 -9.74 -34.39 -8.94
CA ASN A 280 -9.80 -35.47 -7.95
C ASN A 280 -10.40 -36.77 -8.52
N ALA A 281 -11.55 -36.69 -9.19
CA ALA A 281 -12.23 -37.81 -9.83
C ALA A 281 -11.71 -38.10 -11.25
N THR A 282 -11.87 -39.34 -11.73
CA THR A 282 -11.50 -39.74 -13.10
C THR A 282 -12.56 -39.38 -14.14
N GLN A 283 -13.79 -39.07 -13.71
CA GLN A 283 -14.91 -38.63 -14.54
C GLN A 283 -15.90 -37.77 -13.74
N THR A 284 -16.74 -37.00 -14.42
CA THR A 284 -17.85 -36.24 -13.84
C THR A 284 -18.96 -36.06 -14.88
N THR A 285 -20.19 -35.86 -14.43
CA THR A 285 -21.30 -35.41 -15.27
C THR A 285 -21.43 -33.88 -15.17
N VAL A 286 -21.80 -33.24 -16.28
CA VAL A 286 -22.37 -31.89 -16.34
C VAL A 286 -23.85 -32.06 -16.66
N GLU A 287 -24.69 -31.48 -15.81
CA GLU A 287 -26.14 -31.58 -15.87
C GLU A 287 -26.72 -30.18 -15.62
N ILE A 288 -27.53 -29.69 -16.55
CA ILE A 288 -28.13 -28.35 -16.54
C ILE A 288 -29.53 -28.40 -17.17
N ASP A 289 -30.56 -28.35 -16.33
CA ASP A 289 -31.97 -28.35 -16.75
C ASP A 289 -32.30 -27.08 -17.57
N SER A 290 -33.05 -27.23 -18.66
CA SER A 290 -33.45 -26.16 -19.59
C SER A 290 -32.31 -25.17 -19.87
N LEU A 291 -31.18 -25.67 -20.38
CA LEU A 291 -29.97 -24.89 -20.65
C LEU A 291 -30.23 -23.79 -21.69
N PHE A 292 -30.88 -24.14 -22.80
CA PHE A 292 -31.18 -23.25 -23.93
C PHE A 292 -32.43 -23.74 -24.68
N ASP A 293 -33.36 -22.84 -24.99
CA ASP A 293 -34.61 -23.11 -25.73
C ASP A 293 -35.34 -24.38 -25.26
N GLY A 294 -35.58 -24.48 -23.95
CA GLY A 294 -36.25 -25.61 -23.30
C GLY A 294 -35.44 -26.91 -23.17
N GLU A 295 -34.31 -27.05 -23.87
CA GLU A 295 -33.52 -28.29 -23.89
C GLU A 295 -32.66 -28.44 -22.63
N ASP A 296 -32.76 -29.58 -21.95
CA ASP A 296 -31.83 -30.00 -20.91
C ASP A 296 -30.45 -30.36 -21.51
N PHE A 297 -29.38 -30.13 -20.76
CA PHE A 297 -28.05 -30.61 -21.13
C PHE A 297 -27.46 -31.55 -20.07
N ASN A 298 -27.36 -32.82 -20.41
CA ASN A 298 -26.60 -33.82 -19.66
C ASN A 298 -25.46 -34.39 -20.53
N SER A 299 -24.22 -34.36 -20.02
CA SER A 299 -23.05 -35.00 -20.63
C SER A 299 -22.03 -35.45 -19.58
N SER A 300 -21.41 -36.62 -19.80
CA SER A 300 -20.32 -37.14 -18.98
C SER A 300 -18.95 -36.85 -19.62
N VAL A 301 -18.02 -36.28 -18.85
CA VAL A 301 -16.64 -36.02 -19.28
C VAL A 301 -15.63 -36.76 -18.39
N THR A 302 -14.61 -37.36 -19.01
CA THR A 302 -13.51 -38.03 -18.30
C THR A 302 -12.32 -37.08 -18.12
N ARG A 303 -11.46 -37.37 -17.13
CA ARG A 303 -10.19 -36.65 -16.95
C ARG A 303 -9.34 -36.73 -18.21
N ALA A 304 -9.22 -37.91 -18.82
CA ALA A 304 -8.48 -38.10 -20.07
C ALA A 304 -9.01 -37.15 -21.17
N ARG A 305 -10.34 -37.06 -21.34
CA ARG A 305 -10.93 -36.14 -22.33
C ARG A 305 -10.64 -34.67 -22.03
N PHE A 306 -10.65 -34.26 -20.77
CA PHE A 306 -10.26 -32.91 -20.35
C PHE A 306 -8.76 -32.64 -20.56
N GLU A 307 -7.90 -33.64 -20.34
CA GLU A 307 -6.46 -33.56 -20.61
C GLU A 307 -6.18 -33.47 -22.12
N ASP A 308 -6.87 -34.23 -22.97
CA ASP A 308 -6.76 -34.15 -24.43
C ASP A 308 -7.10 -32.75 -24.97
N LEU A 309 -8.23 -32.19 -24.52
CA LEU A 309 -8.70 -30.85 -24.93
C LEU A 309 -7.72 -29.73 -24.57
N ASN A 310 -6.91 -29.94 -23.54
CA ASN A 310 -5.97 -28.95 -23.02
C ASN A 310 -4.50 -29.34 -23.28
N ALA A 311 -4.23 -30.43 -23.99
CA ALA A 311 -2.89 -31.02 -24.12
C ALA A 311 -1.85 -30.03 -24.67
N LYS A 312 -2.24 -29.17 -25.62
CA LYS A 312 -1.37 -28.10 -26.13
C LYS A 312 -1.02 -27.09 -25.03
N SER A 313 -2.02 -26.52 -24.37
CA SER A 313 -1.82 -25.51 -23.32
C SER A 313 -1.06 -26.06 -22.12
N PHE A 314 -1.36 -27.30 -21.70
CA PHE A 314 -0.64 -27.98 -20.62
C PHE A 314 0.81 -28.32 -20.98
N SER A 315 1.14 -28.53 -22.26
CA SER A 315 2.53 -28.77 -22.68
C SER A 315 3.31 -27.44 -22.79
N GLY A 316 2.65 -26.38 -23.26
CA GLY A 316 3.25 -25.05 -23.41
C GLY A 316 3.72 -24.41 -22.10
N THR A 317 3.15 -24.78 -20.94
CA THR A 317 3.67 -24.29 -19.65
C THR A 317 5.09 -24.75 -19.32
N LEU A 318 5.61 -25.78 -20.00
CA LEU A 318 7.00 -26.20 -19.87
C LEU A 318 7.98 -25.32 -20.65
N GLU A 319 7.51 -24.44 -21.55
CA GLU A 319 8.38 -23.54 -22.32
C GLU A 319 8.94 -22.41 -21.44
N PRO A 320 8.15 -21.68 -20.62
CA PRO A 320 8.69 -20.76 -19.60
C PRO A 320 9.61 -21.43 -18.58
N VAL A 321 9.35 -22.69 -18.19
CA VAL A 321 10.25 -23.45 -17.28
C VAL A 321 11.63 -23.66 -17.90
N GLN A 322 11.68 -24.07 -19.18
CA GLN A 322 12.93 -24.19 -19.93
C GLN A 322 13.65 -22.85 -20.08
N GLN A 323 12.90 -21.78 -20.36
CA GLN A 323 13.43 -20.44 -20.54
C GLN A 323 14.06 -19.91 -19.24
N VAL A 324 13.39 -20.08 -18.08
CA VAL A 324 13.92 -19.68 -16.76
C VAL A 324 15.20 -20.43 -16.38
N LEU A 325 15.29 -21.74 -16.65
CA LEU A 325 16.52 -22.52 -16.44
C LEU A 325 17.67 -22.02 -17.31
N LYS A 326 17.38 -21.72 -18.59
CA LYS A 326 18.35 -21.17 -19.55
C LYS A 326 18.85 -19.79 -19.13
N ASP A 327 17.97 -18.89 -18.73
CA ASP A 327 18.31 -17.50 -18.37
C ASP A 327 19.07 -17.40 -17.05
N SER A 328 18.77 -18.28 -16.08
CA SER A 328 19.49 -18.38 -14.81
C SER A 328 20.83 -19.12 -14.92
N GLY A 329 21.08 -19.83 -16.03
CA GLY A 329 22.25 -20.67 -16.23
C GLY A 329 22.29 -21.92 -15.35
N LEU A 330 21.14 -22.37 -14.84
CA LEU A 330 21.03 -23.52 -13.92
C LEU A 330 20.41 -24.74 -14.61
N GLU A 331 21.04 -25.90 -14.43
CA GLU A 331 20.50 -27.17 -14.91
C GLU A 331 19.40 -27.70 -14.00
N LYS A 332 18.50 -28.55 -14.53
CA LYS A 332 17.37 -29.15 -13.78
C LYS A 332 17.76 -29.69 -12.39
N ARG A 333 18.91 -30.39 -12.31
CA ARG A 333 19.42 -31.02 -11.08
C ARG A 333 19.91 -30.04 -10.01
N GLN A 334 20.03 -28.75 -10.34
CA GLN A 334 20.45 -27.68 -9.42
C GLN A 334 19.26 -26.92 -8.83
N VAL A 335 18.03 -27.23 -9.26
CA VAL A 335 16.80 -26.77 -8.59
C VAL A 335 16.58 -27.66 -7.36
N ASP A 336 16.68 -27.09 -6.17
CA ASP A 336 16.53 -27.78 -4.89
C ASP A 336 15.08 -28.08 -4.56
N GLU A 337 14.13 -27.18 -4.88
CA GLU A 337 12.69 -27.34 -4.59
C GLU A 337 11.81 -26.79 -5.72
N ILE A 338 10.61 -27.35 -5.90
CA ILE A 338 9.65 -26.93 -6.92
C ILE A 338 8.30 -26.68 -6.23
N VAL A 339 7.94 -25.42 -6.04
CA VAL A 339 6.77 -24.98 -5.28
C VAL A 339 5.61 -24.65 -6.22
N LEU A 340 4.42 -25.14 -5.90
CA LEU A 340 3.20 -24.92 -6.66
C LEU A 340 2.35 -23.79 -6.08
N VAL A 341 1.91 -22.86 -6.93
CA VAL A 341 1.08 -21.69 -6.58
C VAL A 341 -0.05 -21.55 -7.62
N GLY A 342 -1.18 -20.95 -7.21
CA GLY A 342 -2.34 -20.77 -8.07
C GLY A 342 -3.19 -22.05 -8.23
N GLY A 343 -4.50 -21.91 -8.08
CA GLY A 343 -5.43 -23.04 -7.99
C GLY A 343 -5.45 -24.00 -9.19
N SER A 344 -4.96 -23.61 -10.37
CA SER A 344 -4.89 -24.52 -11.54
C SER A 344 -3.72 -25.51 -11.44
N THR A 345 -2.73 -25.29 -10.59
CA THR A 345 -1.71 -26.31 -10.26
C THR A 345 -2.29 -27.54 -9.56
N ARG A 346 -3.54 -27.46 -9.05
CA ARG A 346 -4.27 -28.61 -8.51
C ARG A 346 -4.64 -29.65 -9.59
N ILE A 347 -4.49 -29.35 -10.88
CA ILE A 347 -4.73 -30.29 -12.00
C ILE A 347 -3.63 -31.38 -12.04
N PRO A 348 -3.97 -32.69 -11.94
CA PRO A 348 -2.99 -33.78 -11.91
C PRO A 348 -2.04 -33.81 -13.12
N ARG A 349 -2.51 -33.45 -14.32
CA ARG A 349 -1.69 -33.45 -15.55
C ARG A 349 -0.59 -32.41 -15.52
N ILE A 350 -0.85 -31.22 -14.97
CA ILE A 350 0.15 -30.16 -14.76
C ILE A 350 1.24 -30.65 -13.80
N GLN A 351 0.84 -31.22 -12.66
CA GLN A 351 1.78 -31.77 -11.68
C GLN A 351 2.61 -32.91 -12.27
N LYS A 352 1.99 -33.80 -13.05
CA LYS A 352 2.71 -34.87 -13.73
C LYS A 352 3.71 -34.31 -14.76
N LEU A 353 3.30 -33.41 -15.65
CA LEU A 353 4.19 -32.82 -16.66
C LEU A 353 5.39 -32.10 -16.03
N LEU A 354 5.20 -31.37 -14.93
CA LEU A 354 6.29 -30.70 -14.23
C LEU A 354 7.22 -31.68 -13.50
N SER A 355 6.68 -32.72 -12.87
CA SER A 355 7.48 -33.76 -12.19
C SER A 355 8.25 -34.63 -13.19
N ASP A 356 7.60 -35.06 -14.29
CA ASP A 356 8.23 -35.76 -15.42
C ASP A 356 9.34 -34.88 -16.05
N PHE A 357 9.10 -33.56 -16.18
CA PHE A 357 10.12 -32.61 -16.69
C PHE A 357 11.32 -32.49 -15.75
N PHE A 358 11.14 -32.56 -14.43
CA PHE A 358 12.24 -32.64 -13.46
C PHE A 358 12.61 -34.09 -13.10
N ASP A 359 12.58 -34.97 -14.10
CA ASP A 359 13.14 -36.34 -14.05
C ASP A 359 12.56 -37.20 -12.90
N GLY A 360 11.27 -37.01 -12.60
CA GLY A 360 10.51 -37.71 -11.55
C GLY A 360 10.57 -37.04 -10.16
N LYS A 361 11.16 -35.85 -10.04
CA LYS A 361 11.30 -35.15 -8.76
C LYS A 361 9.93 -34.81 -8.12
N LYS A 362 9.83 -35.03 -6.81
CA LYS A 362 8.67 -34.66 -5.99
C LYS A 362 8.47 -33.14 -6.01
N LEU A 363 7.23 -32.70 -6.25
CA LEU A 363 6.82 -31.30 -6.13
C LEU A 363 6.46 -30.96 -4.68
N GLU A 364 6.82 -29.75 -4.24
CA GLU A 364 6.53 -29.26 -2.89
C GLU A 364 5.13 -28.60 -2.84
N LYS A 365 4.43 -28.88 -1.75
CA LYS A 365 2.99 -28.65 -1.53
C LYS A 365 2.69 -28.25 -0.07
N SER A 366 3.71 -27.82 0.66
CA SER A 366 3.64 -27.41 2.07
C SER A 366 2.90 -26.10 2.30
N ILE A 367 2.85 -25.22 1.29
CA ILE A 367 2.10 -23.95 1.32
C ILE A 367 0.74 -24.11 0.63
N ASN A 368 -0.24 -23.28 1.02
CA ASN A 368 -1.53 -23.25 0.36
C ASN A 368 -1.44 -22.44 -0.96
N PRO A 369 -1.64 -23.06 -2.15
CA PRO A 369 -1.47 -22.39 -3.44
C PRO A 369 -2.47 -21.26 -3.69
N ASP A 370 -3.58 -21.19 -2.94
CA ASP A 370 -4.61 -20.17 -3.09
C ASP A 370 -4.46 -18.98 -2.09
N GLU A 371 -3.45 -19.00 -1.21
CA GLU A 371 -3.24 -18.00 -0.14
C GLU A 371 -1.79 -17.49 -0.03
N ALA A 372 -0.79 -18.27 -0.48
CA ALA A 372 0.64 -17.96 -0.30
C ALA A 372 1.07 -16.61 -0.88
N VAL A 373 0.41 -16.16 -1.95
CA VAL A 373 0.68 -14.87 -2.60
C VAL A 373 0.27 -13.70 -1.70
N ALA A 374 -0.94 -13.74 -1.14
CA ALA A 374 -1.39 -12.75 -0.15
C ALA A 374 -0.56 -12.80 1.14
N TYR A 375 -0.14 -14.00 1.56
CA TYR A 375 0.74 -14.19 2.72
C TYR A 375 2.06 -13.41 2.55
N GLY A 376 2.76 -13.60 1.42
CA GLY A 376 4.02 -12.91 1.13
C GLY A 376 3.85 -11.39 0.99
N ALA A 377 2.75 -10.96 0.35
CA ALA A 377 2.40 -9.55 0.27
C ALA A 377 2.18 -8.92 1.66
N ALA A 378 1.57 -9.66 2.60
CA ALA A 378 1.33 -9.19 3.96
C ALA A 378 2.62 -9.11 4.80
N VAL A 379 3.56 -10.05 4.64
CA VAL A 379 4.92 -9.92 5.22
C VAL A 379 5.59 -8.64 4.71
N GLN A 380 5.60 -8.43 3.39
CA GLN A 380 6.21 -7.25 2.79
C GLN A 380 5.52 -5.95 3.25
N ALA A 381 4.21 -5.96 3.42
CA ALA A 381 3.43 -4.85 3.96
C ALA A 381 3.81 -4.54 5.42
N GLY A 382 3.92 -5.57 6.27
CA GLY A 382 4.36 -5.45 7.66
C GLY A 382 5.75 -4.85 7.79
N ILE A 383 6.69 -5.28 6.94
CA ILE A 383 8.06 -4.72 6.89
C ILE A 383 8.02 -3.24 6.48
N LEU A 384 7.37 -2.92 5.35
CA LEU A 384 7.35 -1.56 4.81
C LEU A 384 6.57 -0.56 5.69
N SER A 385 5.63 -1.02 6.51
CA SER A 385 4.94 -0.18 7.49
C SER A 385 5.59 -0.16 8.87
N GLY A 386 6.71 -0.86 9.09
CA GLY A 386 7.38 -0.98 10.40
C GLY A 386 6.60 -1.77 11.46
N LYS A 387 5.55 -2.50 11.06
CA LYS A 387 4.75 -3.41 11.91
C LYS A 387 5.48 -4.72 12.18
N ALA A 388 6.32 -5.14 11.24
CA ALA A 388 7.16 -6.32 11.36
C ALA A 388 8.46 -5.97 12.10
N THR A 389 8.54 -6.40 13.36
CA THR A 389 9.67 -6.12 14.26
C THR A 389 10.41 -7.38 14.69
N SER A 390 9.95 -8.57 14.26
CA SER A 390 10.66 -9.83 14.50
C SER A 390 12.02 -9.83 13.78
N ALA A 391 13.02 -10.52 14.34
CA ALA A 391 14.34 -10.62 13.72
C ALA A 391 14.26 -11.20 12.29
N GLU A 392 13.40 -12.21 12.11
CA GLU A 392 13.19 -12.92 10.85
C GLU A 392 12.64 -12.02 9.73
N THR A 393 11.98 -10.92 10.10
CA THR A 393 11.50 -9.88 9.19
C THR A 393 12.42 -8.66 9.08
N GLN A 394 13.41 -8.51 9.96
CA GLN A 394 14.43 -7.46 9.86
C GLN A 394 15.52 -7.83 8.84
N ASP A 395 15.88 -9.11 8.77
CA ASP A 395 16.92 -9.63 7.87
C ASP A 395 16.39 -9.99 6.45
N LEU A 396 15.11 -9.72 6.16
CA LEU A 396 14.51 -10.04 4.86
C LEU A 396 14.95 -9.03 3.79
N LEU A 397 15.73 -9.51 2.81
CA LEU A 397 16.20 -8.74 1.66
C LEU A 397 15.64 -9.33 0.35
N LEU A 398 14.93 -8.49 -0.41
CA LEU A 398 14.31 -8.87 -1.67
C LEU A 398 15.06 -8.25 -2.86
N LEU A 399 15.56 -9.09 -3.77
CA LEU A 399 16.23 -8.71 -5.00
C LEU A 399 15.47 -9.30 -6.20
N ASP A 400 14.49 -8.57 -6.71
CA ASP A 400 13.68 -8.94 -7.87
C ASP A 400 14.28 -8.39 -9.19
N VAL A 401 13.73 -8.72 -10.36
CA VAL A 401 14.29 -8.40 -11.69
C VAL A 401 13.24 -7.84 -12.65
N VAL A 402 13.67 -7.17 -13.74
CA VAL A 402 12.78 -6.90 -14.88
C VAL A 402 12.50 -8.19 -15.69
N PRO A 403 11.22 -8.51 -16.01
CA PRO A 403 10.85 -9.74 -16.72
C PRO A 403 11.18 -9.70 -18.22
N LEU A 404 11.14 -8.49 -18.80
CA LEU A 404 11.28 -8.19 -20.22
C LEU A 404 12.23 -7.01 -20.40
N SER A 405 13.02 -7.06 -21.47
CA SER A 405 13.98 -6.04 -21.85
C SER A 405 13.28 -4.74 -22.23
N LEU A 406 13.80 -3.62 -21.75
CA LEU A 406 13.33 -2.26 -22.02
C LEU A 406 14.31 -1.57 -22.96
N GLY A 407 13.80 -0.94 -24.02
CA GLY A 407 14.63 -0.32 -25.05
C GLY A 407 13.87 0.68 -25.92
N VAL A 408 14.52 1.10 -27.00
CA VAL A 408 13.95 2.04 -27.99
C VAL A 408 13.87 1.42 -29.37
N ALA A 409 13.06 2.02 -30.26
CA ALA A 409 13.24 1.85 -31.69
C ALA A 409 14.48 2.65 -32.19
N MET A 410 15.25 2.03 -33.08
CA MET A 410 16.21 2.70 -33.95
C MET A 410 15.62 2.86 -35.36
N GLU A 411 16.39 3.47 -36.26
CA GLU A 411 16.10 3.48 -37.70
C GLU A 411 15.76 2.06 -38.22
N GLY A 412 14.79 1.98 -39.14
CA GLY A 412 14.25 0.69 -39.61
C GLY A 412 13.32 -0.02 -38.62
N ASN A 413 12.86 0.65 -37.55
CA ASN A 413 12.00 0.08 -36.50
C ASN A 413 12.64 -1.10 -35.75
N ILE A 414 13.97 -1.09 -35.64
CA ILE A 414 14.75 -2.15 -34.98
C ILE A 414 14.86 -1.88 -33.48
N PHE A 415 14.54 -2.88 -32.66
CA PHE A 415 14.60 -2.79 -31.20
C PHE A 415 16.03 -2.77 -30.68
N ALA A 416 16.32 -1.80 -29.81
CA ALA A 416 17.60 -1.61 -29.18
C ALA A 416 17.45 -1.62 -27.65
N PRO A 417 17.79 -2.72 -26.96
CA PRO A 417 17.68 -2.80 -25.51
C PRO A 417 18.62 -1.79 -24.82
N VAL A 418 18.16 -1.34 -23.65
CA VAL A 418 18.87 -0.42 -22.73
C VAL A 418 18.92 -1.03 -21.33
N VAL A 419 17.82 -1.66 -20.88
CA VAL A 419 17.77 -2.56 -19.73
C VAL A 419 17.46 -3.96 -20.26
N ALA A 420 18.32 -4.95 -20.05
CA ALA A 420 18.04 -6.33 -20.43
C ALA A 420 17.16 -7.02 -19.38
N ARG A 421 16.31 -7.98 -19.79
CA ARG A 421 15.59 -8.85 -18.84
C ARG A 421 16.53 -9.61 -17.91
N GLY A 422 16.07 -9.91 -16.70
CA GLY A 422 16.88 -10.48 -15.63
C GLY A 422 17.78 -9.44 -14.91
N GLN A 423 17.84 -8.19 -15.36
CA GLN A 423 18.51 -7.12 -14.60
C GLN A 423 17.75 -6.86 -13.28
N THR A 424 18.45 -7.00 -12.15
CA THR A 424 17.93 -6.72 -10.81
C THR A 424 17.42 -5.30 -10.67
N VAL A 425 16.27 -5.12 -10.03
CA VAL A 425 15.65 -3.82 -9.71
C VAL A 425 15.90 -3.41 -8.24
N PRO A 426 15.97 -2.10 -7.92
CA PRO A 426 15.91 -0.96 -8.83
C PRO A 426 17.19 -0.84 -9.67
N THR A 427 17.09 -0.30 -10.89
CA THR A 427 18.23 -0.16 -11.79
C THR A 427 18.21 1.16 -12.55
N ILE A 428 19.40 1.65 -12.90
CA ILE A 428 19.57 2.82 -13.76
C ILE A 428 20.52 2.44 -14.88
N LYS A 429 20.06 2.61 -16.13
CA LYS A 429 20.85 2.45 -17.35
C LYS A 429 20.82 3.76 -18.13
N LYS A 430 21.88 4.02 -18.89
CA LYS A 430 22.02 5.24 -19.70
C LYS A 430 22.43 4.87 -21.12
N ARG A 431 21.86 5.57 -22.10
CA ARG A 431 22.26 5.46 -23.51
C ARG A 431 22.26 6.85 -24.14
N THR A 432 23.33 7.18 -24.85
CA THR A 432 23.43 8.44 -25.59
C THR A 432 22.91 8.23 -27.01
N PHE A 433 22.07 9.17 -27.44
CA PHE A 433 21.55 9.30 -28.80
C PHE A 433 21.99 10.65 -29.38
N THR A 434 21.73 10.87 -30.66
CA THR A 434 22.12 12.10 -31.37
C THR A 434 21.11 12.46 -32.45
N THR A 435 21.23 13.67 -33.00
CA THR A 435 20.45 14.16 -34.14
C THR A 435 20.94 13.54 -35.45
N VAL A 436 20.01 13.30 -36.38
CA VAL A 436 20.28 12.74 -37.72
C VAL A 436 20.14 13.77 -38.84
N VAL A 437 19.66 14.98 -38.53
CA VAL A 437 19.52 16.10 -39.47
C VAL A 437 20.12 17.38 -38.86
N ASP A 438 20.75 18.21 -39.68
CA ASP A 438 21.27 19.52 -39.28
C ASP A 438 20.15 20.44 -38.76
N ASN A 439 20.41 21.10 -37.63
CA ASN A 439 19.48 21.97 -36.91
C ASN A 439 18.17 21.28 -36.46
N GLN A 440 18.18 19.95 -36.32
CA GLN A 440 17.04 19.18 -35.81
C GLN A 440 16.64 19.63 -34.40
N THR A 441 15.49 20.31 -34.30
CA THR A 441 14.98 20.90 -33.05
C THR A 441 14.21 19.91 -32.16
N THR A 442 13.82 18.75 -32.68
CA THR A 442 13.05 17.72 -31.96
C THR A 442 13.60 16.32 -32.26
N VAL A 443 13.62 15.46 -31.25
CA VAL A 443 13.87 14.01 -31.41
C VAL A 443 12.78 13.23 -30.67
N GLN A 444 12.22 12.23 -31.35
CA GLN A 444 11.26 11.28 -30.80
C GLN A 444 11.96 9.95 -30.49
N PHE A 445 11.68 9.38 -29.32
CA PHE A 445 12.14 8.07 -28.89
C PHE A 445 10.91 7.18 -28.59
N PRO A 446 10.49 6.33 -29.55
CA PRO A 446 9.52 5.27 -29.27
C PRO A 446 10.13 4.23 -28.32
N VAL A 447 9.50 3.99 -27.17
CA VAL A 447 9.99 3.07 -26.12
C VAL A 447 9.18 1.77 -26.14
N TYR A 448 9.89 0.65 -26.08
CA TYR A 448 9.34 -0.69 -26.21
C TYR A 448 9.81 -1.62 -25.09
N GLN A 449 8.99 -2.63 -24.81
CA GLN A 449 9.28 -3.73 -23.91
C GLN A 449 9.07 -5.08 -24.61
N GLY A 450 10.09 -5.94 -24.60
CA GLY A 450 10.07 -7.25 -25.26
C GLY A 450 11.45 -7.70 -25.76
N GLU A 451 11.52 -8.90 -26.34
CA GLU A 451 12.78 -9.53 -26.79
C GLU A 451 12.93 -9.63 -28.32
N ARG A 452 11.98 -9.09 -29.09
CA ARG A 452 11.96 -9.24 -30.55
C ARG A 452 12.79 -8.15 -31.23
N THR A 453 13.42 -8.49 -32.35
CA THR A 453 14.29 -7.55 -33.09
C THR A 453 13.50 -6.46 -33.82
N ASN A 454 12.28 -6.73 -34.26
CA ASN A 454 11.37 -5.73 -34.82
C ASN A 454 10.50 -5.15 -33.70
N CYS A 455 10.48 -3.83 -33.54
CA CYS A 455 9.65 -3.17 -32.53
C CYS A 455 8.15 -3.41 -32.72
N ALA A 456 7.68 -3.73 -33.93
CA ALA A 456 6.28 -4.08 -34.17
C ALA A 456 5.84 -5.41 -33.51
N ASP A 457 6.80 -6.26 -33.12
CA ASP A 457 6.55 -7.49 -32.37
C ASP A 457 6.66 -7.30 -30.84
N ASN A 458 6.97 -6.09 -30.36
CA ASN A 458 7.17 -5.77 -28.94
C ASN A 458 6.04 -4.86 -28.40
N THR A 459 5.89 -4.79 -27.08
CA THR A 459 4.89 -3.90 -26.45
C THR A 459 5.37 -2.45 -26.50
N SER A 460 4.61 -1.55 -27.13
CA SER A 460 4.89 -0.11 -27.07
C SER A 460 4.41 0.49 -25.74
N LEU A 461 5.36 1.03 -24.97
CA LEU A 461 5.10 1.71 -23.70
C LEU A 461 4.71 3.19 -23.90
N GLY A 462 4.93 3.72 -25.11
CA GLY A 462 4.63 5.10 -25.48
C GLY A 462 5.80 5.77 -26.20
N GLU A 463 5.61 7.04 -26.52
CA GLU A 463 6.52 7.84 -27.30
C GLU A 463 7.00 9.07 -26.51
N PHE A 464 8.30 9.34 -26.59
CA PHE A 464 8.97 10.38 -25.81
C PHE A 464 9.57 11.43 -26.75
N THR A 465 9.09 12.67 -26.69
CA THR A 465 9.63 13.79 -27.50
C THR A 465 10.53 14.70 -26.67
N LEU A 466 11.80 14.85 -27.07
CA LEU A 466 12.71 15.86 -26.54
C LEU A 466 12.73 17.09 -27.45
N ALA A 467 12.34 18.24 -26.90
CA ALA A 467 12.31 19.53 -27.59
C ALA A 467 12.40 20.70 -26.59
N PRO A 468 12.92 21.88 -26.99
CA PRO A 468 13.68 22.14 -28.20
C PRO A 468 15.19 21.83 -28.00
N ILE A 469 15.76 21.09 -28.93
CA ILE A 469 17.19 20.83 -29.05
C ILE A 469 17.88 22.07 -29.66
N PRO A 470 19.08 22.49 -29.19
CA PRO A 470 19.81 23.61 -29.79
C PRO A 470 20.20 23.35 -31.26
N PRO A 471 20.31 24.40 -32.11
CA PRO A 471 20.78 24.24 -33.48
C PRO A 471 22.25 23.77 -33.52
N MET A 472 22.46 22.56 -34.05
CA MET A 472 23.73 21.83 -34.16
C MET A 472 23.70 21.00 -35.46
N LYS A 473 24.84 20.50 -35.94
CA LYS A 473 24.84 19.55 -37.07
C LYS A 473 24.33 18.18 -36.65
N ALA A 474 23.98 17.35 -37.64
CA ALA A 474 23.75 15.92 -37.43
C ALA A 474 24.98 15.28 -36.74
N GLY A 475 24.74 14.44 -35.74
CA GLY A 475 25.79 13.78 -34.95
C GLY A 475 26.46 14.62 -33.85
N GLU A 476 26.25 15.95 -33.80
CA GLU A 476 26.87 16.82 -32.78
C GLU A 476 26.10 16.83 -31.44
N ALA A 477 24.77 16.68 -31.47
CA ALA A 477 23.95 16.74 -30.26
C ALA A 477 24.13 15.49 -29.38
N ALA A 478 24.38 15.67 -28.08
CA ALA A 478 24.59 14.56 -27.14
C ALA A 478 23.38 14.39 -26.21
N LEU A 479 22.45 13.50 -26.60
CA LEU A 479 21.17 13.28 -25.93
C LEU A 479 21.29 12.08 -24.97
N GLU A 480 21.52 12.33 -23.68
CA GLU A 480 21.57 11.26 -22.67
C GLU A 480 20.16 10.88 -22.23
N VAL A 481 19.71 9.71 -22.64
CA VAL A 481 18.46 9.11 -22.18
C VAL A 481 18.78 8.15 -21.04
N VAL A 482 18.09 8.32 -19.92
CA VAL A 482 18.24 7.54 -18.68
C VAL A 482 16.98 6.69 -18.51
N PHE A 483 17.17 5.38 -18.39
CA PHE A 483 16.13 4.41 -18.04
C PHE A 483 16.31 4.06 -16.55
N GLU A 484 15.42 4.57 -15.71
CA GLU A 484 15.32 4.27 -14.29
C GLU A 484 14.14 3.32 -14.07
N VAL A 485 14.41 2.12 -13.53
CA VAL A 485 13.35 1.18 -13.11
C VAL A 485 13.33 1.13 -11.60
N ASP A 486 12.17 1.40 -11.02
CA ASP A 486 11.99 1.50 -9.57
C ASP A 486 11.80 0.13 -8.87
N VAL A 487 11.58 0.17 -7.56
CA VAL A 487 11.34 -1.02 -6.72
C VAL A 487 9.99 -1.73 -6.97
N ASN A 488 9.14 -1.19 -7.85
CA ASN A 488 7.88 -1.78 -8.30
C ASN A 488 8.01 -2.44 -9.69
N GLY A 489 9.18 -2.30 -10.34
CA GLY A 489 9.40 -2.69 -11.73
C GLY A 489 8.83 -1.70 -12.75
N ILE A 490 8.55 -0.45 -12.34
CA ILE A 490 7.96 0.59 -13.19
C ILE A 490 9.08 1.46 -13.79
N LEU A 491 8.98 1.74 -15.10
CA LEU A 491 9.94 2.50 -15.87
C LEU A 491 9.64 4.01 -15.81
N LYS A 492 10.67 4.77 -15.45
CA LYS A 492 10.78 6.22 -15.64
C LYS A 492 11.91 6.50 -16.63
N VAL A 493 11.59 7.19 -17.72
CA VAL A 493 12.58 7.67 -18.69
C VAL A 493 12.76 9.18 -18.53
N THR A 494 14.00 9.65 -18.48
CA THR A 494 14.34 11.07 -18.57
C THR A 494 15.35 11.29 -19.69
N ALA A 495 15.37 12.47 -20.29
CA ALA A 495 16.35 12.81 -21.32
C ALA A 495 17.00 14.17 -21.05
N THR A 496 18.32 14.23 -21.16
CA THR A 496 19.13 15.43 -20.96
C THR A 496 20.01 15.67 -22.18
N GLU A 497 19.90 16.84 -22.79
CA GLU A 497 20.86 17.32 -23.79
C GLU A 497 22.09 17.88 -23.04
N LYS A 498 23.26 17.29 -23.27
CA LYS A 498 24.43 17.52 -22.39
C LYS A 498 25.07 18.90 -22.51
N SER A 499 25.03 19.53 -23.68
CA SER A 499 25.77 20.79 -23.92
C SER A 499 25.07 22.02 -23.32
N SER A 500 23.74 22.06 -23.36
CA SER A 500 22.92 23.08 -22.69
C SER A 500 22.52 22.69 -21.26
N GLY A 501 22.75 21.43 -20.86
CA GLY A 501 22.30 20.88 -19.57
C GLY A 501 20.78 20.73 -19.45
N ARG A 502 20.02 21.02 -20.51
CA ARG A 502 18.55 20.98 -20.50
C ARG A 502 18.07 19.55 -20.33
N THR A 503 17.37 19.31 -19.22
CA THR A 503 16.69 18.05 -18.92
C THR A 503 15.21 18.21 -19.15
N ALA A 504 14.63 17.32 -19.94
CA ALA A 504 13.19 17.15 -20.03
C ALA A 504 12.76 15.92 -19.20
N ASN A 505 11.88 16.15 -18.22
CA ASN A 505 10.95 15.12 -17.78
C ASN A 505 9.89 15.05 -18.88
N ILE A 506 10.01 14.09 -19.78
CA ILE A 506 9.19 14.01 -20.98
C ILE A 506 7.83 13.39 -20.64
N THR A 507 6.75 14.12 -20.94
CA THR A 507 5.39 13.60 -20.92
C THR A 507 5.23 12.52 -21.99
N ILE A 508 4.76 11.33 -21.60
CA ILE A 508 4.63 10.19 -22.52
C ILE A 508 3.38 10.37 -23.38
N SER A 509 3.56 10.60 -24.68
CA SER A 509 2.44 10.57 -25.64
C SER A 509 2.12 9.14 -26.06
N ASN A 510 0.85 8.87 -26.38
CA ASN A 510 0.36 7.55 -26.81
C ASN A 510 0.59 6.39 -25.81
N ALA A 511 0.82 6.71 -24.53
CA ALA A 511 0.86 5.77 -23.42
C ALA A 511 -0.51 5.10 -23.20
N VAL A 512 -0.52 3.92 -22.60
CA VAL A 512 -1.73 3.13 -22.31
C VAL A 512 -1.65 2.56 -20.91
N GLY A 513 -2.80 2.46 -20.24
CA GLY A 513 -2.87 2.09 -18.82
C GLY A 513 -2.33 3.14 -17.84
N LYS A 514 -1.77 4.24 -18.33
CA LYS A 514 -1.25 5.36 -17.54
C LYS A 514 -2.28 6.48 -17.52
N LEU A 515 -2.84 6.76 -16.35
CA LEU A 515 -3.77 7.86 -16.13
C LEU A 515 -3.02 9.12 -15.69
N SER A 516 -3.53 10.31 -16.04
CA SER A 516 -3.05 11.56 -15.45
C SER A 516 -3.52 11.70 -14.00
N THR A 517 -2.84 12.53 -13.21
CA THR A 517 -3.23 12.79 -11.82
C THR A 517 -4.69 13.28 -11.71
N THR A 518 -5.13 14.12 -12.64
CA THR A 518 -6.51 14.65 -12.66
C THR A 518 -7.55 13.59 -13.01
N GLU A 519 -7.24 12.62 -13.88
CA GLU A 519 -8.12 11.47 -14.12
C GLU A 519 -8.20 10.56 -12.89
N ILE A 520 -7.07 10.32 -12.20
CA ILE A 520 -7.04 9.55 -10.96
C ILE A 520 -7.83 10.26 -9.84
N GLU A 521 -7.69 11.58 -9.70
CA GLU A 521 -8.44 12.40 -8.74
C GLU A 521 -9.96 12.34 -9.03
N GLN A 522 -10.36 12.48 -10.29
CA GLN A 522 -11.77 12.33 -10.71
C GLN A 522 -12.31 10.92 -10.41
N MET A 523 -11.54 9.86 -10.69
CA MET A 523 -11.93 8.48 -10.40
C MET A 523 -12.01 8.18 -8.89
N ILE A 524 -11.17 8.81 -8.06
CA ILE A 524 -11.26 8.75 -6.59
C ILE A 524 -12.57 9.41 -6.12
N ASP A 525 -12.89 10.59 -6.64
CA ASP A 525 -14.12 11.31 -6.32
C ASP A 525 -15.37 10.53 -6.75
N ASP A 526 -15.36 9.91 -7.93
CA ASP A 526 -16.47 9.08 -8.40
C ASP A 526 -16.58 7.77 -7.61
N ALA A 527 -15.48 7.10 -7.27
CA ALA A 527 -15.48 5.96 -6.36
C ALA A 527 -16.08 6.31 -4.97
N ALA A 528 -15.79 7.51 -4.46
CA ALA A 528 -16.37 8.02 -3.21
C ALA A 528 -17.88 8.33 -3.34
N LYS A 529 -18.32 8.94 -4.45
CA LYS A 529 -19.75 9.17 -4.75
C LYS A 529 -20.52 7.85 -4.81
N PHE A 530 -20.00 6.85 -5.52
CA PHE A 530 -20.64 5.54 -5.60
C PHE A 530 -20.70 4.84 -4.25
N LYS A 531 -19.63 4.87 -3.43
CA LYS A 531 -19.67 4.33 -2.07
C LYS A 531 -20.72 5.02 -1.19
N SER A 532 -20.89 6.33 -1.32
CA SER A 532 -21.95 7.08 -0.62
C SER A 532 -23.36 6.62 -1.05
N SER A 533 -23.54 6.30 -2.34
CA SER A 533 -24.78 5.72 -2.89
C SER A 533 -25.05 4.32 -2.35
N ASP A 534 -24.05 3.42 -2.41
CA ASP A 534 -24.16 2.04 -1.91
C ASP A 534 -24.44 2.03 -0.38
N GLU A 535 -23.81 2.93 0.39
CA GLU A 535 -24.10 3.14 1.81
C GLU A 535 -25.54 3.66 2.06
N ALA A 536 -26.03 4.57 1.23
CA ALA A 536 -27.40 5.11 1.36
C ALA A 536 -28.45 4.05 1.04
N PHE A 537 -28.22 3.23 0.01
CA PHE A 537 -29.03 2.07 -0.33
C PHE A 537 -29.03 1.03 0.80
N THR A 538 -27.86 0.69 1.34
CA THR A 538 -27.73 -0.22 2.49
C THR A 538 -28.54 0.27 3.70
N LYS A 539 -28.39 1.55 4.08
CA LYS A 539 -29.13 2.16 5.21
C LYS A 539 -30.65 2.16 4.97
N LYS A 540 -31.11 2.29 3.72
CA LYS A 540 -32.52 2.18 3.32
C LYS A 540 -33.02 0.75 3.46
N PHE A 541 -32.27 -0.24 2.98
CA PHE A 541 -32.61 -1.65 3.09
C PHE A 541 -32.62 -2.15 4.54
N GLU A 542 -31.61 -1.82 5.35
CA GLU A 542 -31.59 -2.15 6.79
C GLU A 542 -32.81 -1.57 7.52
N SER A 543 -33.18 -0.31 7.23
CA SER A 543 -34.34 0.34 7.84
C SER A 543 -35.67 -0.29 7.41
N ARG A 544 -35.75 -0.77 6.16
CA ARG A 544 -36.87 -1.56 5.63
C ARG A 544 -37.01 -2.89 6.39
N GLN A 545 -35.93 -3.68 6.47
CA GLN A 545 -35.95 -4.99 7.12
C GLN A 545 -36.17 -4.89 8.64
N GLN A 546 -35.70 -3.84 9.30
CA GLN A 546 -36.03 -3.57 10.70
C GLN A 546 -37.52 -3.28 10.89
N LEU A 547 -38.14 -2.49 10.00
CA LEU A 547 -39.58 -2.22 10.04
C LEU A 547 -40.40 -3.48 9.77
N GLU A 548 -40.08 -4.24 8.73
CA GLU A 548 -40.74 -5.51 8.39
C GLU A 548 -40.67 -6.51 9.55
N SER A 549 -39.48 -6.74 10.11
CA SER A 549 -39.28 -7.56 11.30
C SER A 549 -40.06 -7.05 12.51
N TYR A 550 -40.25 -5.73 12.65
CA TYR A 550 -41.04 -5.16 13.74
C TYR A 550 -42.56 -5.30 13.51
N ILE A 551 -43.02 -5.19 12.26
CA ILE A 551 -44.41 -5.47 11.84
C ILE A 551 -44.79 -6.91 12.20
N SER A 552 -44.02 -7.91 11.75
CA SER A 552 -44.36 -9.33 11.99
C SER A 552 -44.46 -9.67 13.49
N ARG A 553 -43.54 -9.15 14.31
CA ARG A 553 -43.58 -9.31 15.78
C ARG A 553 -44.79 -8.62 16.42
N VAL A 554 -45.29 -7.54 15.83
CA VAL A 554 -46.45 -6.80 16.32
C VAL A 554 -47.76 -7.47 15.88
N GLU A 555 -47.80 -8.08 14.69
CA GLU A 555 -48.92 -8.94 14.26
C GLU A 555 -49.08 -10.17 15.17
N GLU A 556 -47.97 -10.85 15.52
CA GLU A 556 -47.96 -11.96 16.48
C GLU A 556 -48.57 -11.53 17.85
N ILE A 557 -48.16 -10.37 18.36
CA ILE A 557 -48.66 -9.79 19.62
C ILE A 557 -50.17 -9.42 19.58
N ILE A 558 -50.73 -9.11 18.39
CA ILE A 558 -52.13 -8.69 18.22
C ILE A 558 -53.05 -9.87 17.86
N SER A 559 -52.49 -10.91 17.24
CA SER A 559 -53.18 -12.14 16.87
C SER A 559 -53.26 -13.15 18.02
N ASP A 560 -52.34 -13.13 18.99
CA ASP A 560 -52.47 -13.87 20.26
C ASP A 560 -53.83 -13.56 20.94
N PRO A 561 -54.75 -14.56 21.04
CA PRO A 561 -56.06 -14.35 21.65
C PRO A 561 -55.99 -13.90 23.11
N THR A 562 -54.96 -14.34 23.84
CA THR A 562 -54.76 -13.98 25.24
C THR A 562 -54.30 -12.53 25.39
N MET A 563 -53.65 -11.95 24.39
CA MET A 563 -53.18 -10.56 24.41
C MET A 563 -54.20 -9.61 23.81
N SER A 564 -54.89 -10.00 22.73
CA SER A 564 -55.97 -9.20 22.14
C SER A 564 -57.11 -8.93 23.14
N LEU A 565 -57.44 -9.90 24.00
CA LEU A 565 -58.43 -9.75 25.08
C LEU A 565 -57.99 -8.80 26.21
N LYS A 566 -56.69 -8.49 26.33
CA LYS A 566 -56.13 -7.59 27.36
C LYS A 566 -55.97 -6.14 26.88
N LEU A 567 -56.12 -5.88 25.57
CA LEU A 567 -56.03 -4.54 25.00
C LEU A 567 -57.31 -3.73 25.28
N LYS A 568 -57.17 -2.47 25.70
CA LYS A 568 -58.33 -1.57 25.81
C LYS A 568 -58.99 -1.37 24.44
N ARG A 569 -60.33 -1.44 24.41
CA ARG A 569 -61.17 -1.16 23.23
C ARG A 569 -60.77 0.20 22.61
N GLY A 570 -60.56 0.25 21.29
CA GLY A 570 -60.02 1.42 20.59
C GLY A 570 -58.50 1.63 20.69
N ASN A 571 -57.72 0.73 21.32
CA ASN A 571 -56.27 0.64 21.11
C ASN A 571 -55.92 -0.35 19.99
N LYS A 572 -56.61 -1.50 19.88
CA LYS A 572 -56.36 -2.52 18.84
C LYS A 572 -56.49 -1.92 17.44
N GLU A 573 -57.63 -1.29 17.14
CA GLU A 573 -57.92 -0.52 15.91
C GLU A 573 -56.80 0.47 15.52
N LYS A 574 -56.17 1.13 16.51
CA LYS A 574 -55.10 2.12 16.27
C LYS A 574 -53.76 1.49 15.96
N ILE A 575 -53.50 0.28 16.45
CA ILE A 575 -52.28 -0.46 16.09
C ILE A 575 -52.48 -1.17 14.75
N GLU A 576 -53.68 -1.70 14.47
CA GLU A 576 -54.04 -2.26 13.16
C GLU A 576 -53.99 -1.20 12.04
N SER A 577 -54.54 -0.01 12.30
CA SER A 577 -54.37 1.15 11.41
C SER A 577 -52.90 1.51 11.22
N ALA A 578 -52.10 1.57 12.29
CA ALA A 578 -50.67 1.89 12.20
C ALA A 578 -49.81 0.79 11.53
N LEU A 579 -50.24 -0.49 11.63
CA LEU A 579 -49.66 -1.62 10.89
C LEU A 579 -49.92 -1.46 9.40
N SER A 580 -51.18 -1.23 9.00
CA SER A 580 -51.54 -0.94 7.61
C SER A 580 -50.78 0.26 7.07
N ASP A 581 -50.64 1.33 7.87
CA ASP A 581 -49.86 2.53 7.57
C ASP A 581 -48.37 2.24 7.35
N ALA A 582 -47.83 1.21 8.02
CA ALA A 582 -46.42 0.83 7.94
C ALA A 582 -46.15 -0.19 6.81
N MET A 583 -47.07 -1.13 6.58
CA MET A 583 -47.07 -2.00 5.39
C MET A 583 -47.17 -1.16 4.11
N ALA A 584 -48.09 -0.20 4.06
CA ALA A 584 -48.19 0.72 2.93
C ALA A 584 -46.92 1.57 2.71
N GLN A 585 -46.09 1.79 3.75
CA GLN A 585 -44.77 2.41 3.58
C GLN A 585 -43.76 1.43 2.97
N LEU A 586 -43.81 0.13 3.32
CA LEU A 586 -42.96 -0.91 2.71
C LEU A 586 -43.26 -1.10 1.22
N GLU A 587 -44.49 -0.87 0.75
CA GLU A 587 -44.81 -0.92 -0.69
C GLU A 587 -44.26 0.27 -1.50
N ILE A 588 -43.86 1.37 -0.85
CA ILE A 588 -43.30 2.54 -1.53
C ILE A 588 -41.79 2.35 -1.70
N GLU A 589 -41.37 1.96 -2.90
CA GLU A 589 -39.94 1.78 -3.28
C GLU A 589 -39.07 2.99 -2.93
N ASP A 590 -39.54 4.22 -3.16
CA ASP A 590 -38.77 5.45 -2.95
C ASP A 590 -38.69 5.95 -1.50
N SER A 591 -39.27 5.24 -0.54
CA SER A 591 -39.24 5.61 0.89
C SER A 591 -37.82 5.90 1.40
N ALA A 592 -37.64 7.00 2.11
CA ALA A 592 -36.39 7.31 2.79
C ALA A 592 -36.16 6.37 3.99
N PRO A 593 -34.90 6.09 4.39
CA PRO A 593 -34.60 5.34 5.62
C PRO A 593 -35.33 5.89 6.85
N GLU A 594 -35.49 7.22 6.88
CA GLU A 594 -36.03 7.93 8.04
C GLU A 594 -37.56 7.88 8.10
N ASP A 595 -38.24 7.63 6.98
CA ASP A 595 -39.69 7.37 6.97
C ASP A 595 -40.00 5.95 7.47
N PHE A 596 -39.18 4.96 7.12
CA PHE A 596 -39.27 3.62 7.73
C PHE A 596 -39.07 3.70 9.26
N LYS A 597 -38.00 4.37 9.73
CA LYS A 597 -37.75 4.57 11.18
C LYS A 597 -38.87 5.36 11.86
N LYS A 598 -39.47 6.34 11.18
CA LYS A 598 -40.59 7.15 11.69
C LYS A 598 -41.89 6.33 11.85
N LYS A 599 -42.20 5.45 10.89
CA LYS A 599 -43.31 4.48 11.00
C LYS A 599 -43.02 3.44 12.09
N GLU A 600 -41.80 2.89 12.14
CA GLU A 600 -41.38 1.95 13.17
C GLU A 600 -41.49 2.56 14.58
N LEU A 601 -41.03 3.81 14.76
CA LEU A 601 -41.11 4.54 16.02
C LEU A 601 -42.56 4.87 16.41
N ALA A 602 -43.44 5.14 15.44
CA ALA A 602 -44.87 5.32 15.69
C ALA A 602 -45.52 4.01 16.17
N LEU A 603 -45.23 2.89 15.51
CA LEU A 603 -45.69 1.55 15.90
C LEU A 603 -45.18 1.17 17.30
N LYS A 604 -43.87 1.37 17.56
CA LYS A 604 -43.23 1.19 18.88
C LYS A 604 -43.91 2.02 19.97
N ARG A 605 -44.25 3.28 19.70
CA ARG A 605 -44.95 4.16 20.67
C ARG A 605 -46.35 3.66 20.99
N LEU A 606 -47.11 3.20 19.99
CA LEU A 606 -48.47 2.67 20.19
C LEU A 606 -48.44 1.35 20.97
N ILE A 607 -47.56 0.41 20.60
CA ILE A 607 -47.37 -0.86 21.31
C ILE A 607 -46.90 -0.61 22.75
N THR A 608 -45.89 0.24 22.96
CA THR A 608 -45.38 0.55 24.30
C THR A 608 -46.47 1.19 25.17
N LYS A 609 -47.29 2.10 24.62
CA LYS A 609 -48.42 2.71 25.34
C LYS A 609 -49.51 1.69 25.68
N ALA A 610 -49.84 0.78 24.76
CA ALA A 610 -50.80 -0.28 25.00
C ALA A 610 -50.32 -1.24 26.11
N MET A 611 -49.06 -1.69 26.03
CA MET A 611 -48.41 -2.53 27.05
C MET A 611 -48.29 -1.83 28.41
N ALA A 612 -47.85 -0.58 28.45
CA ALA A 612 -47.67 0.20 29.68
C ALA A 612 -49.00 0.49 30.41
N THR A 613 -50.15 0.38 29.73
CA THR A 613 -51.48 0.49 30.35
C THR A 613 -51.74 -0.63 31.39
N ARG A 614 -50.89 -1.68 31.42
CA ARG A 614 -50.85 -2.73 32.45
C ARG A 614 -50.41 -2.23 33.84
N ALA A 615 -49.64 -1.16 33.93
CA ALA A 615 -48.89 -0.80 35.14
C ALA A 615 -49.69 -0.04 36.23
N THR A 616 -50.94 0.35 35.96
CA THR A 616 -51.69 1.30 36.83
C THR A 616 -52.99 0.73 37.42
N VAL A 617 -53.15 -0.60 37.44
CA VAL A 617 -54.36 -1.28 37.95
C VAL A 617 -54.06 -2.34 39.03
N LEU A 618 -52.78 -2.55 39.38
CA LEU A 618 -52.33 -3.58 40.34
C LEU A 618 -51.26 -3.06 41.32
N ASP A 619 -51.57 -1.99 42.05
CA ASP A 619 -51.29 -1.93 43.50
C ASP A 619 -52.24 -0.92 44.17
N ALA A 620 -52.87 -1.35 45.25
CA ALA A 620 -53.71 -0.51 46.11
C ALA A 620 -53.73 -1.01 47.57
N SER A 621 -52.65 -1.66 48.06
CA SER A 621 -52.61 -2.13 49.45
C SER A 621 -51.20 -2.15 50.09
N GLN A 622 -51.00 -1.18 50.99
CA GLN A 622 -49.91 -1.01 51.98
C GLN A 622 -48.62 -0.26 51.53
N PRO A 623 -48.09 0.65 52.37
CA PRO A 623 -46.96 1.51 51.99
C PRO A 623 -45.61 1.06 52.59
N TRP A 624 -44.53 1.15 51.80
CA TRP A 624 -43.15 1.20 52.29
C TRP A 624 -42.40 2.41 51.74
N ARG A 625 -41.31 2.81 52.42
CA ARG A 625 -40.82 4.21 52.44
C ARG A 625 -39.70 4.51 51.43
N PHE A 626 -39.68 5.76 50.96
CA PHE A 626 -38.52 6.42 50.33
C PHE A 626 -38.31 7.84 50.89
N PRO A 627 -37.06 8.29 51.01
CA PRO A 627 -36.70 9.71 51.02
C PRO A 627 -35.80 10.09 49.83
N THR A 628 -36.44 10.75 48.86
CA THR A 628 -35.96 11.79 47.92
C THR A 628 -34.45 12.08 47.67
N PRO A 629 -34.03 12.27 46.40
CA PRO A 629 -32.74 12.83 46.04
C PRO A 629 -32.74 14.39 46.02
N LYS A 630 -31.56 15.01 46.00
CA LYS A 630 -31.38 16.42 45.60
C LYS A 630 -30.27 16.61 44.57
N ARG A 631 -30.51 17.54 43.64
CA ARG A 631 -29.62 17.98 42.55
C ARG A 631 -28.37 18.68 43.10
N PHE A 632 -27.30 18.66 42.32
CA PHE A 632 -26.46 19.85 42.12
C PHE A 632 -26.10 20.01 40.63
N ASN A 633 -25.66 21.21 40.24
CA ASN A 633 -25.60 21.64 38.84
C ASN A 633 -24.47 22.67 38.63
N LEU A 634 -23.97 22.76 37.39
CA LEU A 634 -23.27 23.92 36.78
C LEU A 634 -21.88 24.39 37.31
N THR A 635 -20.86 24.10 36.50
CA THR A 635 -19.88 25.03 35.85
C THR A 635 -18.60 25.60 36.53
N THR A 636 -17.57 25.64 35.66
CA THR A 636 -16.50 26.67 35.45
C THR A 636 -15.22 26.76 36.31
N ARG A 637 -14.12 26.33 35.65
CA ARG A 637 -12.88 27.08 35.34
C ARG A 637 -12.02 27.73 36.47
N SER A 638 -10.84 27.12 36.68
CA SER A 638 -9.48 27.74 36.71
C SER A 638 -9.20 29.03 37.51
N PHE A 639 -8.17 29.00 38.37
CA PHE A 639 -6.82 29.51 38.02
C PHE A 639 -5.72 29.02 39.01
N SER A 640 -4.50 29.54 38.91
CA SER A 640 -3.25 29.00 39.46
C SER A 640 -2.62 29.81 40.61
N ASN A 641 -1.72 29.17 41.39
CA ASN A 641 -0.64 29.79 42.20
C ASN A 641 -1.11 30.63 43.42
N SER A 642 -0.39 30.77 44.55
CA SER A 642 0.99 30.41 44.94
C SER A 642 1.22 30.46 46.47
N ALA A 643 2.27 29.78 46.95
CA ALA A 643 3.22 30.18 48.01
C ALA A 643 2.75 30.58 49.45
N SER A 644 3.13 29.70 50.39
CA SER A 644 4.08 29.98 51.52
C SER A 644 3.59 30.48 52.91
N LEU A 645 4.52 30.30 53.87
CA LEU A 645 4.61 30.76 55.28
C LEU A 645 3.77 30.00 56.33
N CYS A 646 4.30 29.28 57.34
CA CYS A 646 5.51 29.36 58.21
C CYS A 646 5.30 30.04 59.58
N LYS A 647 5.56 29.29 60.67
CA LYS A 647 5.83 29.69 62.08
C LYS A 647 6.04 28.43 62.94
N LYS A 648 6.91 28.38 63.97
CA LYS A 648 8.02 29.27 64.38
C LYS A 648 8.88 28.55 65.46
N LYS A 649 10.21 28.77 65.43
CA LYS A 649 11.20 28.96 66.54
C LYS A 649 11.12 28.11 67.84
N ASP A 650 12.23 27.84 68.55
CA ASP A 650 13.63 28.33 68.50
C ASP A 650 14.58 27.12 68.81
N LYS A 651 15.88 27.15 69.16
CA LYS A 651 16.83 28.19 69.61
C LYS A 651 18.29 27.76 69.27
N SER A 652 19.30 28.23 70.00
CA SER A 652 20.70 27.75 69.97
C SER A 652 21.42 28.03 71.31
N PRO A 653 22.59 27.42 71.58
CA PRO A 653 23.86 28.14 71.37
C PRO A 653 25.02 27.28 70.78
N LYS A 654 26.18 27.91 70.55
CA LYS A 654 27.43 27.30 70.04
C LYS A 654 28.45 27.03 71.18
N LEU A 655 29.42 26.12 70.98
CA LEU A 655 30.87 26.41 71.00
C LEU A 655 31.76 25.15 70.82
N THR A 656 32.94 25.35 70.23
CA THR A 656 34.21 24.57 70.31
C THR A 656 34.25 23.05 70.09
N GLY A 657 35.30 22.60 69.39
CA GLY A 657 35.76 21.20 69.39
C GLY A 657 36.16 20.73 67.99
N ALA A 658 37.43 20.41 67.77
CA ALA A 658 37.91 19.84 66.52
C ALA A 658 38.18 18.34 66.69
N ASN A 659 37.81 17.54 65.68
CA ASN A 659 38.58 16.39 65.20
C ASN A 659 38.03 15.98 63.83
N THR A 660 38.94 15.67 62.90
CA THR A 660 38.59 15.22 61.54
C THR A 660 38.75 13.71 61.45
N GLU A 661 37.65 12.98 61.58
CA GLU A 661 37.58 11.57 61.19
C GLU A 661 36.70 11.41 59.95
N SER A 662 37.07 10.48 59.07
CA SER A 662 36.48 10.28 57.76
C SER A 662 35.16 9.50 57.83
N SER A 663 34.04 10.21 57.91
CA SER A 663 32.71 9.63 57.74
C SER A 663 32.42 9.35 56.25
N ILE A 664 32.67 8.12 55.82
CA ILE A 664 32.16 7.61 54.53
C ILE A 664 30.63 7.58 54.63
N VAL A 665 29.95 8.41 53.84
CA VAL A 665 28.48 8.37 53.73
C VAL A 665 28.08 7.05 53.08
N SER A 666 27.20 6.31 53.73
CA SER A 666 26.62 5.08 53.18
C SER A 666 25.62 5.42 52.07
N GLU A 667 26.09 5.50 50.82
CA GLU A 667 25.22 5.50 49.65
C GLU A 667 24.33 4.25 49.65
N ASP A 668 23.03 4.40 49.41
CA ASP A 668 22.13 3.27 49.24
C ASP A 668 22.65 2.41 48.06
N PRO A 669 22.92 1.11 48.26
CA PRO A 669 23.45 0.27 47.20
C PRO A 669 22.51 0.09 46.00
N TYR A 670 21.21 0.36 46.17
CA TYR A 670 20.21 0.31 45.11
C TYR A 670 19.94 1.68 44.45
N ASP A 671 20.67 2.73 44.85
CA ASP A 671 20.47 4.06 44.27
C ASP A 671 20.99 4.16 42.81
N LEU A 672 20.04 4.07 41.88
CA LEU A 672 20.27 4.25 40.45
C LEU A 672 20.34 5.73 40.05
N SER A 673 20.25 6.70 40.96
CA SER A 673 20.44 8.14 40.66
C SER A 673 21.79 8.40 39.99
N SER A 674 22.84 7.66 40.36
CA SER A 674 24.15 7.72 39.72
C SER A 674 24.12 7.35 38.23
N LEU A 675 23.32 6.35 37.86
CA LEU A 675 23.08 5.94 36.47
C LEU A 675 22.19 6.96 35.74
N GLU A 676 21.11 7.41 36.36
CA GLU A 676 20.20 8.39 35.77
C GLU A 676 20.91 9.73 35.50
N ASN A 677 21.70 10.23 36.46
CA ASN A 677 22.54 11.41 36.28
C ASN A 677 23.60 11.22 35.17
N GLY A 678 24.20 10.03 35.05
CA GLY A 678 25.13 9.70 33.97
C GLY A 678 24.47 9.72 32.59
N ILE A 679 23.26 9.14 32.47
CA ILE A 679 22.45 9.15 31.25
C ILE A 679 22.01 10.59 30.91
N VAL A 680 21.49 11.34 31.88
CA VAL A 680 21.09 12.75 31.71
C VAL A 680 22.27 13.61 31.26
N ALA A 681 23.46 13.41 31.83
CA ALA A 681 24.67 14.12 31.43
C ALA A 681 25.12 13.75 30.00
N ALA A 682 25.03 12.48 29.60
CA ALA A 682 25.33 12.03 28.23
C ALA A 682 24.34 12.63 27.20
N VAL A 683 23.04 12.60 27.52
CA VAL A 683 21.97 13.20 26.70
C VAL A 683 22.10 14.73 26.63
N ALA A 684 22.48 15.40 27.73
CA ALA A 684 22.71 16.85 27.75
C ALA A 684 23.91 17.24 26.89
N ARG A 685 25.04 16.53 27.00
CA ARG A 685 26.21 16.74 26.12
C ARG A 685 25.90 16.48 24.65
N LEU A 686 25.09 15.46 24.35
CA LEU A 686 24.65 15.21 22.98
C LEU A 686 23.75 16.35 22.44
N LYS A 687 22.84 16.89 23.27
CA LYS A 687 22.02 18.05 22.90
C LYS A 687 22.88 19.31 22.65
N ASP A 688 23.92 19.52 23.45
CA ASP A 688 24.89 20.61 23.29
C ASP A 688 25.68 20.47 21.97
N GLU A 689 26.30 19.32 21.70
CA GLU A 689 27.02 19.06 20.43
C GLU A 689 26.09 19.15 19.21
N LEU A 690 24.88 18.59 19.27
CA LEU A 690 23.87 18.73 18.20
C LEU A 690 23.38 20.18 18.03
N SER A 691 23.45 21.02 19.07
CA SER A 691 23.14 22.45 18.95
C SER A 691 24.24 23.23 18.23
N LYS A 692 25.52 22.90 18.47
CA LYS A 692 26.67 23.42 17.74
C LYS A 692 26.60 23.01 16.26
N LEU A 693 26.22 21.76 15.98
CA LEU A 693 25.99 21.28 14.61
C LEU A 693 24.80 21.98 13.92
N ARG A 694 23.75 22.39 14.67
CA ARG A 694 22.66 23.23 14.13
C ARG A 694 23.10 24.66 13.78
N MET A 695 24.13 25.21 14.42
CA MET A 695 24.68 26.52 14.05
C MET A 695 25.29 26.50 12.65
N GLY A 696 25.87 25.38 12.21
CA GLY A 696 26.44 25.22 10.85
C GLY A 696 25.43 25.34 9.68
N GLY A 697 24.13 25.46 9.98
CA GLY A 697 23.08 25.76 8.98
C GLY A 697 22.65 27.23 8.91
N ARG A 698 23.21 28.11 9.76
CA ARG A 698 22.97 29.57 9.73
C ARG A 698 24.26 30.29 9.37
N PHE A 699 24.18 31.18 8.38
CA PHE A 699 25.26 32.10 8.06
C PHE A 699 25.48 33.06 9.24
N ASN A 700 26.73 33.23 9.67
CA ASN A 700 27.06 34.16 10.76
C ASN A 700 27.19 35.59 10.20
N THR A 701 26.31 36.51 10.62
CA THR A 701 26.34 37.89 10.12
C THR A 701 27.56 38.67 10.61
N GLU A 702 28.17 38.29 11.75
CA GLU A 702 29.45 38.83 12.22
C GLU A 702 30.53 38.76 11.12
N SER A 703 30.54 37.68 10.32
CA SER A 703 31.49 37.49 9.22
C SER A 703 31.25 38.38 8.00
N LEU A 704 30.07 39.02 7.89
CA LEU A 704 29.82 40.12 6.96
C LEU A 704 30.14 41.47 7.63
N GLU A 705 29.71 41.66 8.88
CA GLU A 705 29.87 42.91 9.64
C GLU A 705 31.36 43.28 9.82
N ASP A 706 32.24 42.29 10.01
CA ASP A 706 33.69 42.48 10.16
C ASP A 706 34.47 42.70 8.85
N LEU A 707 33.82 42.61 7.68
CA LEU A 707 34.51 42.85 6.41
C LEU A 707 35.04 44.28 6.33
N ARG A 708 36.29 44.42 5.86
CA ARG A 708 36.96 45.71 5.71
C ARG A 708 36.64 46.34 4.35
N VAL A 709 35.99 47.49 4.39
CA VAL A 709 35.57 48.26 3.22
C VAL A 709 36.49 49.47 3.05
N SER A 710 37.01 49.70 1.84
CA SER A 710 37.76 50.91 1.50
C SER A 710 36.88 51.83 0.65
N LEU A 711 36.63 53.05 1.14
CA LEU A 711 35.69 53.99 0.51
C LEU A 711 36.27 54.73 -0.72
N SER A 712 37.60 54.79 -0.86
CA SER A 712 38.24 55.53 -1.96
C SER A 712 39.38 54.74 -2.61
N LYS A 713 39.47 54.87 -3.94
CA LYS A 713 40.27 53.99 -4.80
C LYS A 713 41.78 54.26 -4.69
N GLY A 714 42.41 53.67 -3.68
CA GLY A 714 43.83 53.82 -3.35
C GLY A 714 44.12 54.19 -1.89
N SER A 715 43.10 54.38 -1.04
CA SER A 715 43.31 54.59 0.40
C SER A 715 43.77 53.31 1.10
N LYS A 716 44.58 53.46 2.15
CA LYS A 716 44.92 52.38 3.10
C LYS A 716 43.93 52.29 4.26
N GLU A 717 43.07 53.28 4.44
CA GLU A 717 42.07 53.29 5.51
C GLU A 717 40.89 52.40 5.13
N THR A 718 40.45 51.56 6.08
CA THR A 718 39.36 50.61 5.88
C THR A 718 38.48 50.54 7.12
N ILE A 719 37.18 50.71 6.91
CA ILE A 719 36.14 50.76 7.94
C ILE A 719 35.46 49.37 7.97
N ARG A 720 34.88 48.93 9.10
CA ARG A 720 34.10 47.68 9.11
C ARG A 720 32.79 47.88 8.37
N LEU A 721 32.31 46.85 7.68
CA LEU A 721 31.03 46.91 6.97
C LEU A 721 29.87 47.23 7.93
N GLY A 722 29.87 46.65 9.14
CA GLY A 722 28.88 46.93 10.18
C GLY A 722 28.90 48.36 10.74
N GLU A 723 29.96 49.14 10.46
CA GLU A 723 30.06 50.57 10.80
C GLU A 723 29.50 51.47 9.66
N LEU A 724 29.35 50.93 8.45
CA LEU A 724 28.85 51.63 7.25
C LEU A 724 27.43 51.22 6.82
N ALA A 725 26.97 50.05 7.27
CA ALA A 725 25.71 49.44 6.85
C ALA A 725 25.15 48.48 7.90
N GLN A 726 23.83 48.47 8.07
CA GLN A 726 23.15 47.51 8.95
C GLN A 726 22.99 46.16 8.23
N VAL A 727 23.54 45.09 8.82
CA VAL A 727 23.34 43.72 8.34
C VAL A 727 22.11 43.11 9.02
N VAL A 728 21.12 42.72 8.21
CA VAL A 728 19.79 42.27 8.67
C VAL A 728 19.51 40.86 8.13
N PRO A 729 19.55 39.80 8.96
CA PRO A 729 19.20 38.45 8.53
C PRO A 729 17.68 38.33 8.30
N LYS A 730 17.28 38.10 7.04
CA LYS A 730 15.89 37.82 6.65
C LYS A 730 15.71 36.30 6.69
N GLY A 731 14.93 35.81 7.66
CA GLY A 731 14.90 34.38 8.03
C GLY A 731 14.69 33.43 6.85
N GLY A 732 15.73 32.64 6.53
CA GLY A 732 15.72 31.66 5.43
C GLY A 732 16.65 32.06 4.28
N ARG A 733 17.94 31.69 4.40
CA ARG A 733 19.00 31.86 3.35
C ARG A 733 19.18 33.26 2.74
N MET A 734 18.59 34.31 3.29
CA MET A 734 18.77 35.69 2.84
C MET A 734 19.36 36.58 3.93
N VAL A 735 20.33 37.42 3.56
CA VAL A 735 20.81 38.54 4.38
C VAL A 735 20.63 39.81 3.57
N THR A 736 20.02 40.83 4.16
CA THR A 736 19.90 42.16 3.59
C THR A 736 20.91 43.07 4.26
N ILE A 737 21.68 43.83 3.49
CA ILE A 737 22.58 44.88 3.97
C ILE A 737 21.97 46.23 3.57
N LEU A 738 21.80 47.11 4.54
CA LEU A 738 21.26 48.46 4.37
C LEU A 738 22.38 49.47 4.59
N ALA A 739 22.92 50.04 3.51
CA ALA A 739 23.96 51.06 3.57
C ALA A 739 23.39 52.39 4.07
N SER A 740 24.15 53.13 4.87
CA SER A 740 23.72 54.46 5.36
C SER A 740 23.63 55.50 4.23
N GLU A 741 24.45 55.36 3.18
CA GLU A 741 24.59 56.34 2.09
C GLU A 741 24.87 55.63 0.76
N GLU A 742 24.43 56.23 -0.37
CA GLU A 742 24.48 55.59 -1.69
C GLU A 742 25.92 55.34 -2.18
N GLU A 743 26.86 56.24 -1.85
CA GLU A 743 28.26 56.09 -2.26
C GLU A 743 28.95 54.88 -1.60
N HIS A 744 28.48 54.43 -0.44
CA HIS A 744 29.01 53.23 0.24
C HIS A 744 28.64 51.91 -0.48
N MET A 745 27.58 51.89 -1.30
CA MET A 745 27.06 50.66 -1.93
C MET A 745 28.07 49.95 -2.84
N LYS A 746 28.85 50.71 -3.62
CA LYS A 746 29.87 50.15 -4.52
C LYS A 746 31.09 49.59 -3.76
N PRO A 747 31.70 50.32 -2.80
CA PRO A 747 32.68 49.77 -1.87
C PRO A 747 32.21 48.51 -1.14
N ILE A 748 31.01 48.51 -0.55
CA ILE A 748 30.46 47.38 0.21
C ILE A 748 30.30 46.15 -0.69
N SER A 749 29.65 46.29 -1.86
CA SER A 749 29.47 45.19 -2.81
C SER A 749 30.81 44.60 -3.27
N SER A 750 31.80 45.46 -3.55
CA SER A 750 33.15 45.02 -3.94
C SER A 750 33.90 44.31 -2.80
N ALA A 751 33.72 44.72 -1.55
CA ALA A 751 34.32 44.05 -0.38
C ALA A 751 33.70 42.67 -0.13
N ILE A 752 32.38 42.52 -0.31
CA ILE A 752 31.69 41.23 -0.20
C ILE A 752 32.16 40.27 -1.31
N LEU A 753 32.24 40.74 -2.55
CA LEU A 753 32.71 39.91 -3.68
C LEU A 753 34.18 39.47 -3.54
N SER A 754 35.02 40.28 -2.89
CA SER A 754 36.44 39.93 -2.62
C SER A 754 36.66 39.16 -1.31
N SER A 755 35.65 39.00 -0.46
CA SER A 755 35.75 38.36 0.86
C SER A 755 36.07 36.86 0.87
N GLY A 756 35.97 36.18 -0.28
CA GLY A 756 36.09 34.72 -0.39
C GLY A 756 34.88 33.93 0.12
N LEU A 757 33.88 34.59 0.74
CA LEU A 757 32.69 33.94 1.34
C LEU A 757 31.72 33.31 0.31
N SER A 758 32.02 33.39 -1.00
CA SER A 758 31.18 32.89 -2.11
C SER A 758 29.75 33.45 -2.11
N LEU A 759 29.60 34.70 -1.65
CA LEU A 759 28.34 35.44 -1.59
C LEU A 759 28.16 36.32 -2.82
N THR A 760 26.94 36.36 -3.37
CA THR A 760 26.60 37.22 -4.51
C THR A 760 25.62 38.32 -4.05
N PRO A 761 26.10 39.54 -3.73
CA PRO A 761 25.23 40.66 -3.41
C PRO A 761 24.52 41.17 -4.66
N GLN A 762 23.19 41.28 -4.60
CA GLN A 762 22.37 41.91 -5.64
C GLN A 762 21.71 43.18 -5.07
N PRO A 763 21.81 44.34 -5.75
CA PRO A 763 21.09 45.54 -5.32
C PRO A 763 19.58 45.35 -5.45
N ASP A 764 18.82 45.89 -4.50
CA ASP A 764 17.36 45.84 -4.53
C ASP A 764 16.82 46.80 -5.61
N PRO A 765 16.01 46.33 -6.58
CA PRO A 765 15.50 47.18 -7.66
C PRO A 765 14.51 48.25 -7.19
N HIS A 766 14.08 48.21 -5.92
CA HIS A 766 13.18 49.20 -5.31
C HIS A 766 13.84 49.99 -4.18
N ASN A 767 15.09 49.69 -3.81
CA ASN A 767 15.82 50.43 -2.76
C ASN A 767 17.33 50.52 -3.07
N ILE A 768 17.77 51.69 -3.55
CA ILE A 768 19.16 51.96 -3.96
C ILE A 768 20.19 51.86 -2.83
N LEU A 769 19.76 51.81 -1.56
CA LEU A 769 20.63 51.65 -0.38
C LEU A 769 20.70 50.20 0.12
N GLN A 770 20.14 49.23 -0.61
CA GLN A 770 19.95 47.86 -0.14
C GLN A 770 20.63 46.83 -1.04
N LEU A 771 21.47 45.98 -0.44
CA LEU A 771 21.99 44.76 -1.07
C LEU A 771 21.29 43.54 -0.46
N ASN A 772 20.70 42.70 -1.28
CA ASN A 772 20.19 41.40 -0.88
C ASN A 772 21.21 40.31 -1.26
N ILE A 773 21.60 39.49 -0.29
CA ILE A 773 22.56 38.39 -0.44
C ILE A 773 21.82 37.06 -0.26
N SER A 774 21.82 36.23 -1.28
CA SER A 774 21.47 34.81 -1.15
C SER A 774 22.66 34.02 -0.62
N ILE A 775 22.46 33.33 0.50
CA ILE A 775 23.42 32.41 1.08
C ILE A 775 23.34 31.08 0.31
N PRO A 776 24.43 30.61 -0.34
CA PRO A 776 24.40 29.33 -1.04
C PRO A 776 24.18 28.16 -0.05
N PRO A 777 23.57 27.05 -0.49
CA PRO A 777 23.47 25.85 0.33
C PRO A 777 24.88 25.30 0.65
N PRO A 778 25.11 24.72 1.85
CA PRO A 778 26.40 24.12 2.18
C PRO A 778 26.76 23.02 1.18
N THR A 779 28.05 22.90 0.84
CA THR A 779 28.54 21.94 -0.16
C THR A 779 28.33 20.49 0.28
N LYS A 780 28.40 19.57 -0.69
CA LYS A 780 28.26 18.14 -0.42
C LYS A 780 29.29 17.66 0.60
N GLU A 781 30.57 18.02 0.48
CA GLU A 781 31.59 17.60 1.44
C GLU A 781 31.34 18.16 2.84
N LEU A 782 30.89 19.42 2.97
CA LEU A 782 30.61 20.02 4.27
C LEU A 782 29.40 19.36 4.95
N ARG A 783 28.37 19.00 4.17
CA ARG A 783 27.23 18.19 4.65
C ARG A 783 27.68 16.81 5.13
N GLU A 784 28.52 16.13 4.36
CA GLU A 784 29.04 14.80 4.69
C GLU A 784 29.93 14.83 5.95
N GLN A 785 30.83 15.81 6.05
CA GLN A 785 31.63 16.06 7.27
C GLN A 785 30.75 16.33 8.50
N THR A 786 29.70 17.14 8.35
CA THR A 786 28.73 17.43 9.43
C THR A 786 28.00 16.16 9.90
N VAL A 787 27.62 15.28 8.96
CA VAL A 787 27.00 13.98 9.28
C VAL A 787 27.99 13.02 9.96
N VAL A 788 29.26 13.00 9.55
CA VAL A 788 30.31 12.21 10.22
C VAL A 788 30.58 12.71 11.63
N ALA A 789 30.70 14.02 11.84
CA ALA A 789 30.88 14.62 13.15
C ALA A 789 29.69 14.34 14.08
N ALA A 790 28.46 14.43 13.57
CA ALA A 790 27.26 14.04 14.32
C ALA A 790 27.31 12.57 14.76
N ARG A 791 27.64 11.64 13.85
CA ARG A 791 27.77 10.20 14.16
C ARG A 791 28.77 9.94 15.28
N ALA A 792 29.96 10.54 15.22
CA ALA A 792 30.98 10.41 16.26
C ALA A 792 30.49 10.93 17.63
N ALA A 793 29.75 12.05 17.68
CA ALA A 793 29.16 12.57 18.91
C ALA A 793 28.10 11.62 19.51
N MET A 794 27.31 10.95 18.66
CA MET A 794 26.28 10.00 19.09
C MET A 794 26.85 8.66 19.54
N GLU A 795 27.87 8.13 18.88
CA GLU A 795 28.60 6.94 19.34
C GLU A 795 29.26 7.18 20.70
N LYS A 796 29.84 8.37 20.91
CA LYS A 796 30.40 8.80 22.20
C LYS A 796 29.33 8.89 23.30
N ALA A 797 28.14 9.39 22.99
CA ALA A 797 27.01 9.44 23.93
C ALA A 797 26.46 8.04 24.27
N ALA A 798 26.30 7.17 23.28
CA ALA A 798 25.89 5.78 23.47
C ALA A 798 26.94 4.98 24.25
N GLY A 799 28.23 5.25 24.03
CA GLY A 799 29.34 4.74 24.83
C GLY A 799 29.20 5.11 26.31
N ALA A 800 29.02 6.39 26.62
CA ALA A 800 28.85 6.86 28.00
C ALA A 800 27.63 6.25 28.72
N VAL A 801 26.51 6.02 28.01
CA VAL A 801 25.34 5.29 28.55
C VAL A 801 25.67 3.82 28.84
N ARG A 802 26.43 3.14 27.97
CA ARG A 802 26.90 1.77 28.19
C ARG A 802 27.91 1.67 29.34
N GLU A 803 28.83 2.62 29.46
CA GLU A 803 29.79 2.71 30.58
C GLU A 803 29.07 2.92 31.91
N SER A 804 28.11 3.85 31.98
CA SER A 804 27.30 4.09 33.18
C SER A 804 26.55 2.83 33.61
N ARG A 805 25.89 2.13 32.66
CA ARG A 805 25.25 0.83 32.90
C ARG A 805 26.26 -0.21 33.43
N SER A 806 27.45 -0.27 32.84
CA SER A 806 28.50 -1.22 33.23
C SER A 806 28.99 -1.00 34.66
N VAL A 807 29.14 0.26 35.09
CA VAL A 807 29.56 0.62 36.47
C VAL A 807 28.49 0.19 37.48
N SER A 808 27.22 0.54 37.25
CA SER A 808 26.11 0.14 38.14
C SER A 808 25.92 -1.37 38.18
N HIS A 809 26.01 -2.06 37.03
CA HIS A 809 25.91 -3.51 36.97
C HIS A 809 27.04 -4.21 37.75
N LYS A 810 28.28 -3.71 37.66
CA LYS A 810 29.42 -4.23 38.44
C LYS A 810 29.22 -4.03 39.95
N ARG A 811 28.73 -2.86 40.38
CA ARG A 811 28.38 -2.57 41.80
C ARG A 811 27.38 -3.61 42.34
N LEU A 812 26.30 -3.88 41.59
CA LEU A 812 25.29 -4.88 41.96
C LEU A 812 25.86 -6.31 41.99
N GLN A 813 26.67 -6.71 41.01
CA GLN A 813 27.34 -8.03 41.02
C GLN A 813 28.27 -8.20 42.23
N ASP A 814 29.06 -7.18 42.58
CA ASP A 814 30.05 -7.29 43.66
C ASP A 814 29.38 -7.32 45.04
N MET A 815 28.19 -6.74 45.21
CA MET A 815 27.34 -6.97 46.39
C MET A 815 26.85 -8.42 46.49
N GLN A 816 26.39 -8.99 45.36
CA GLN A 816 25.88 -10.36 45.29
C GLN A 816 26.99 -11.37 45.65
N LYS A 817 28.21 -11.16 45.12
CA LYS A 817 29.41 -11.95 45.47
C LYS A 817 29.76 -11.84 46.97
N LYS A 818 29.62 -10.64 47.55
CA LYS A 818 29.87 -10.38 48.98
C LYS A 818 28.70 -10.77 49.90
N LYS A 819 27.59 -11.31 49.37
CA LYS A 819 26.34 -11.63 50.11
C LYS A 819 25.75 -10.45 50.90
N LEU A 820 25.98 -9.21 50.45
CA LEU A 820 25.51 -7.98 51.10
C LEU A 820 24.03 -7.66 50.84
N ALA A 821 23.37 -8.44 49.98
CA ALA A 821 21.99 -8.25 49.54
C ALA A 821 21.30 -9.59 49.27
N ARG A 822 19.97 -9.61 49.32
CA ARG A 822 19.16 -10.79 48.93
C ARG A 822 19.13 -10.89 47.39
N PRO A 823 19.17 -12.10 46.80
CA PRO A 823 19.17 -12.28 45.34
C PRO A 823 18.00 -11.59 44.63
N ASP A 824 16.79 -11.64 45.20
CA ASP A 824 15.60 -11.04 44.59
C ASP A 824 15.62 -9.52 44.56
N ASP A 825 16.28 -8.88 45.52
CA ASP A 825 16.39 -7.42 45.57
C ASP A 825 17.47 -6.92 44.60
N VAL A 826 18.58 -7.68 44.46
CA VAL A 826 19.56 -7.45 43.39
C VAL A 826 18.92 -7.63 42.01
N ARG A 827 18.08 -8.65 41.82
CA ARG A 827 17.38 -8.90 40.54
C ARG A 827 16.45 -7.75 40.17
N LYS A 828 15.60 -7.28 41.09
CA LYS A 828 14.72 -6.11 40.84
C LYS A 828 15.52 -4.86 40.46
N ALA A 829 16.66 -4.64 41.11
CA ALA A 829 17.54 -3.51 40.78
C ALA A 829 18.20 -3.66 39.40
N GLN A 830 18.57 -4.88 38.98
CA GLN A 830 19.03 -5.16 37.62
C GLN A 830 17.92 -4.92 36.58
N ASP A 831 16.68 -5.38 36.83
CA ASP A 831 15.53 -5.16 35.97
C ASP A 831 15.19 -3.65 35.81
N GLN A 832 15.35 -2.86 36.87
CA GLN A 832 15.16 -1.39 36.83
C GLN A 832 16.31 -0.68 36.10
N MET A 833 17.56 -1.10 36.35
CA MET A 833 18.77 -0.58 35.70
C MET A 833 18.76 -0.83 34.18
N GLU A 834 18.28 -2.00 33.74
CA GLU A 834 18.06 -2.35 32.33
C GLU A 834 17.10 -1.33 31.67
N ARG A 835 15.90 -1.14 32.25
CA ARG A 835 14.87 -0.21 31.74
C ARG A 835 15.35 1.24 31.67
N LEU A 836 16.12 1.70 32.65
CA LEU A 836 16.72 3.05 32.63
C LEU A 836 17.75 3.19 31.51
N ALA A 837 18.60 2.18 31.31
CA ALA A 837 19.59 2.19 30.23
C ALA A 837 18.94 2.10 28.82
N GLU A 838 17.90 1.29 28.66
CA GLU A 838 17.08 1.22 27.43
C GLU A 838 16.43 2.56 27.11
N LYS A 839 15.80 3.21 28.10
CA LYS A 839 15.23 4.56 27.96
C LYS A 839 16.29 5.57 27.52
N GLY A 840 17.47 5.57 28.14
CA GLY A 840 18.59 6.44 27.77
C GLY A 840 19.09 6.22 26.34
N GLN A 841 19.19 4.96 25.89
CA GLN A 841 19.57 4.65 24.51
C GLN A 841 18.47 5.06 23.51
N LYS A 842 17.20 4.92 23.88
CA LYS A 842 16.06 5.39 23.07
C LYS A 842 16.05 6.91 22.92
N GLU A 843 16.25 7.67 24.01
CA GLU A 843 16.34 9.14 23.94
C GLU A 843 17.51 9.62 23.05
N VAL A 844 18.67 8.95 23.11
CA VAL A 844 19.81 9.22 22.20
C VAL A 844 19.43 8.95 20.73
N LYS A 845 18.69 7.87 20.44
CA LYS A 845 18.24 7.54 19.08
C LYS A 845 17.16 8.50 18.56
N GLU A 846 16.20 8.91 19.39
CA GLU A 846 15.17 9.88 19.00
C GLU A 846 15.77 11.27 18.69
N LEU A 847 16.83 11.66 19.42
CA LEU A 847 17.61 12.86 19.11
C LEU A 847 18.39 12.73 17.79
N PHE A 848 18.92 11.55 17.47
CA PHE A 848 19.51 11.28 16.15
C PHE A 848 18.48 11.45 15.04
N ASP A 849 17.34 10.76 15.11
CA ASP A 849 16.33 10.80 14.05
C ASP A 849 15.73 12.21 13.87
N ALA A 850 15.61 12.98 14.95
CA ALA A 850 15.22 14.40 14.91
C ALA A 850 16.31 15.31 14.31
N ALA A 851 17.59 15.05 14.57
CA ALA A 851 18.71 15.78 13.96
C ALA A 851 18.88 15.43 12.48
N LYS A 852 18.76 14.15 12.12
CA LYS A 852 18.79 13.64 10.75
C LYS A 852 17.67 14.26 9.91
N LYS A 853 16.42 14.22 10.37
CA LYS A 853 15.28 14.88 9.71
C LYS A 853 15.41 16.40 9.64
N ALA A 854 16.19 17.03 10.52
CA ALA A 854 16.50 18.47 10.42
C ALA A 854 17.58 18.76 9.37
N LEU A 855 18.59 17.90 9.22
CA LEU A 855 19.64 17.99 8.20
C LEU A 855 19.12 17.64 6.80
N GLU A 856 18.20 16.67 6.69
CA GLU A 856 17.52 16.28 5.44
C GLU A 856 16.56 17.36 4.89
N ARG A 857 16.25 18.39 5.69
CA ARG A 857 15.40 19.54 5.32
C ARG A 857 16.20 20.79 4.92
N VAL A 858 17.53 20.68 4.81
CA VAL A 858 18.48 21.79 4.52
C VAL A 858 19.24 21.48 3.24
#